data_AF-A0A7J6MC54-F1
#
_entry.id   AF-A0A7J6MC54-F1
#
_cell.length_a   1.000
_cell.length_b   1.000
_cell.length_c   1.000
_cell.angle_alpha   90.00
_cell.angle_beta   90.00
_cell.angle_gamma   90.00
#
_symmetry.space_group_name_H-M   'P 1'
#
loop_
_entity.id
_entity.type
_entity.pdbx_description
1 polymer ?
#
loop_
_entity_poly.entity_id
_entity_poly.type
_entity_poly.pdbx_seq_one_letter_code
_entity_poly.pdbx_strand_id
1 'polypeptide(L)'
;MADTSSLALQSDITLVLQPLWDQLLELEQWRGIGLVSNALFPGVVATVAYIAICTYYTLFYDIPQFMETKIQPSRWPSIGTLLFHTVVQSIGFTLFISLGVYMTPLHIDLPSEAPTLWEAFRDITLAFIVGDSCTYWYHRMFHIPWLYRNIHSVHHQFYEPYSWTSALIHPFEHTCSLMVYYWYPLVMRHHWLTLCIFAFIWVAWLLEQHSGHNTWWSPFNLWPFELGGGAPIHDLHHSERSQKNYAPILRLWDRIFGTEIPPNPKFKSGMYDHRSTLNPPETTQILRAIGDPLEELAASGSRFIHVTGTNGKGTVCSGLAERLQRASCRVGLFTSPCQRWPNDQISINGEIMEAIEYEHELERIFEVAKIEGEAGLTYFEATTIAAFSWFSRMKPLDFVVIEVGMGGRDDATNVLPKTDVAVVTGVELDHMNFLGDTKEKICDVKCGIITPQTSTAVVSGAFLSPSCIDIAKQRCALTGSELRVVGVPQDNEDFKAHYRDLERGVLKVLGIEDNVTDSGVENLPVLHGRQELTSCPLNPALPLILDGAHNHQGLASLRHSIQKTLDTNGDITEVRENDRFWSQCVFSYDLSSLFLVKAVDPENAAEAARRCLESLNSTVASADDLWTALQQCASPTDNKSKPLIVVCGSLYLTREYLLLLDEEQLPS
;
A
#
# COMPACT_ATOMS: atom_id res chain seq x y z
N MET A 1 44.41 5.60 75.74
CA MET A 1 43.04 5.26 75.33
C MET A 1 42.44 6.52 74.76
N ALA A 2 42.58 6.71 73.45
CA ALA A 2 41.91 7.74 72.69
C ALA A 2 41.08 6.98 71.65
N ASP A 3 39.78 7.26 71.67
CA ASP A 3 38.71 6.45 71.11
C ASP A 3 38.78 6.40 69.58
N THR A 4 38.88 5.19 69.04
CA THR A 4 38.89 4.84 67.61
C THR A 4 37.46 4.78 67.05
N SER A 5 36.61 5.74 67.40
CA SER A 5 35.17 5.70 67.10
C SER A 5 34.68 6.78 66.13
N SER A 6 35.58 7.43 65.39
CA SER A 6 35.22 8.48 64.41
C SER A 6 35.51 8.15 62.94
N LEU A 7 35.70 6.87 62.58
CA LEU A 7 35.93 6.43 61.18
C LEU A 7 34.97 5.33 60.69
N ALA A 8 33.95 4.95 61.47
CA ALA A 8 32.96 3.95 61.09
C ALA A 8 31.61 4.56 60.66
N LEU A 9 31.67 5.67 59.93
CA LEU A 9 30.54 6.24 59.18
C LEU A 9 30.94 6.39 57.70
N GLN A 10 31.64 5.38 57.18
CA GLN A 10 31.64 5.12 55.74
C GLN A 10 30.41 4.25 55.48
N SER A 11 29.48 4.82 54.73
CA SER A 11 28.30 4.17 54.20
C SER A 11 28.61 2.74 53.73
N ASP A 12 27.96 1.75 54.34
CA ASP A 12 27.78 0.42 53.75
C ASP A 12 27.00 0.61 52.44
N ILE A 13 27.70 0.92 51.35
CA ILE A 13 27.10 0.95 50.02
C ILE A 13 26.81 -0.50 49.68
N THR A 14 25.55 -0.90 49.82
CA THR A 14 25.13 -2.27 49.54
C THR A 14 25.32 -2.55 48.05
N LEU A 15 26.26 -3.44 47.70
CA LEU A 15 26.51 -3.88 46.32
C LEU A 15 25.42 -4.86 45.89
N VAL A 16 24.23 -4.33 45.59
CA VAL A 16 23.03 -5.12 45.24
C VAL A 16 23.25 -6.05 44.05
N LEU A 17 24.12 -5.67 43.11
CA LEU A 17 24.43 -6.44 41.91
C LEU A 17 25.53 -7.51 42.12
N GLN A 18 26.17 -7.54 43.29
CA GLN A 18 27.29 -8.46 43.57
C GLN A 18 26.94 -9.93 43.36
N PRO A 19 25.78 -10.46 43.82
CA PRO A 19 25.46 -11.87 43.63
C PRO A 19 25.39 -12.30 42.15
N LEU A 20 24.91 -11.40 41.27
CA LEU A 20 24.89 -11.64 39.83
C LEU A 20 26.31 -11.59 39.25
N TRP A 21 27.14 -10.68 39.75
CA TRP A 21 28.53 -10.55 39.32
C TRP A 21 29.38 -11.75 39.72
N ASP A 22 29.20 -12.26 40.94
CA ASP A 22 29.88 -13.46 41.43
C ASP A 22 29.58 -14.68 40.54
N GLN A 23 28.33 -14.85 40.09
CA GLN A 23 27.97 -15.91 39.15
C GLN A 23 28.70 -15.79 37.80
N LEU A 24 28.90 -14.57 37.30
CA LEU A 24 29.66 -14.33 36.07
C LEU A 24 31.16 -14.58 36.29
N LEU A 25 31.71 -14.23 37.46
CA LEU A 25 33.10 -14.54 37.81
C LEU A 25 33.32 -16.05 37.99
N GLU A 26 32.34 -16.80 38.50
CA GLU A 26 32.39 -18.27 38.54
C GLU A 26 32.36 -18.87 37.13
N LEU A 27 31.52 -18.34 36.23
CA LEU A 27 31.48 -18.74 34.82
C LEU A 27 32.79 -18.46 34.08
N GLU A 28 33.48 -17.36 34.40
CA GLU A 28 34.80 -17.04 33.86
C GLU A 28 35.84 -18.12 34.20
N GLN A 29 35.79 -18.64 35.44
CA GLN A 29 36.68 -19.69 35.91
C GLN A 29 36.32 -21.07 35.33
N TRP A 30 35.12 -21.21 34.76
CA TRP A 30 34.64 -22.47 34.22
C TRP A 30 35.39 -22.85 32.92
N ARG A 31 36.10 -23.98 32.97
CA ARG A 31 36.90 -24.58 31.87
C ARG A 31 38.07 -23.74 31.33
N GLY A 32 38.38 -22.59 31.94
CA GLY A 32 39.57 -21.79 31.60
C GLY A 32 39.55 -21.16 30.20
N ILE A 33 38.35 -20.98 29.63
CA ILE A 33 38.17 -20.43 28.27
C ILE A 33 38.21 -18.89 28.27
N GLY A 34 38.07 -18.26 29.43
CA GLY A 34 38.07 -16.80 29.55
C GLY A 34 36.86 -16.16 28.87
N LEU A 35 35.67 -16.76 29.02
CA LEU A 35 34.49 -16.39 28.26
C LEU A 35 33.97 -15.00 28.60
N VAL A 36 33.88 -14.67 29.89
CA VAL A 36 33.32 -13.40 30.38
C VAL A 36 34.32 -12.27 30.19
N SER A 37 35.62 -12.52 30.37
CA SER A 37 36.68 -11.52 30.13
C SER A 37 36.89 -11.20 28.66
N ASN A 38 36.43 -12.03 27.73
CA ASN A 38 36.58 -11.79 26.30
C ASN A 38 35.85 -10.51 25.87
N ALA A 39 36.50 -9.66 25.07
CA ALA A 39 35.94 -8.37 24.64
C ALA A 39 34.62 -8.46 23.86
N LEU A 40 34.30 -9.63 23.26
CA LEU A 40 33.05 -9.87 22.54
C LEU A 40 31.96 -10.53 23.40
N PHE A 41 32.19 -10.76 24.69
CA PHE A 41 31.21 -11.37 25.60
C PHE A 41 29.88 -10.59 25.67
N PRO A 42 29.84 -9.24 25.71
CA PRO A 42 28.59 -8.49 25.62
C PRO A 42 27.80 -8.80 24.34
N GLY A 43 28.49 -9.16 23.24
CA GLY A 43 27.86 -9.63 22.00
C GLY A 43 27.16 -10.97 22.16
N VAL A 44 27.71 -11.89 22.95
CA VAL A 44 27.03 -13.15 23.31
C VAL A 44 25.75 -12.84 24.08
N VAL A 45 25.81 -11.94 25.06
CA VAL A 45 24.62 -11.49 25.82
C VAL A 45 23.59 -10.89 24.88
N ALA A 46 24.01 -10.01 23.96
CA ALA A 46 23.13 -9.40 22.96
C ALA A 46 22.48 -10.43 22.03
N THR A 47 23.21 -11.44 21.56
CA THR A 47 22.66 -12.52 20.72
C THR A 47 21.66 -13.39 21.47
N VAL A 48 21.96 -13.76 22.71
CA VAL A 48 21.02 -14.53 23.54
C VAL A 48 19.76 -13.71 23.80
N ALA A 49 19.91 -12.42 24.12
CA ALA A 49 18.79 -11.50 24.29
C ALA A 49 17.96 -11.41 23.01
N TYR A 50 18.60 -11.25 21.85
CA TYR A 50 17.94 -11.17 20.55
C TYR A 50 17.04 -12.38 20.30
N ILE A 51 17.60 -13.59 20.43
CA ILE A 51 16.85 -14.83 20.18
C ILE A 51 15.70 -14.98 21.18
N ALA A 52 15.95 -14.69 22.46
CA ALA A 52 14.93 -14.79 23.50
C ALA A 52 13.77 -13.80 23.28
N ILE A 53 14.07 -12.56 22.93
CA ILE A 53 13.07 -11.50 22.75
C ILE A 53 12.31 -11.70 21.44
N CYS A 54 12.98 -12.07 20.35
CA CYS A 54 12.29 -12.42 19.11
C CYS A 54 11.37 -13.64 19.30
N THR A 55 11.82 -14.65 20.05
CA THR A 55 10.98 -15.80 20.41
C THR A 55 9.79 -15.36 21.28
N TYR A 56 10.00 -14.43 22.21
CA TYR A 56 8.92 -13.85 23.01
C TYR A 56 7.88 -13.14 22.14
N TYR A 57 8.28 -12.29 21.19
CA TYR A 57 7.34 -11.70 20.23
C TYR A 57 6.61 -12.77 19.41
N THR A 58 7.35 -13.77 18.92
CA THR A 58 6.75 -14.85 18.12
C THR A 58 5.73 -15.69 18.88
N LEU A 59 5.98 -15.99 20.16
CA LEU A 59 5.08 -16.82 20.96
C LEU A 59 3.90 -16.04 21.54
N PHE A 60 4.06 -14.74 21.80
CA PHE A 60 3.10 -13.96 22.60
C PHE A 60 2.46 -12.78 21.86
N TYR A 61 2.95 -12.35 20.70
CA TYR A 61 2.39 -11.21 19.96
C TYR A 61 2.09 -11.56 18.50
N ASP A 62 2.94 -12.36 17.86
CA ASP A 62 2.83 -12.80 16.47
C ASP A 62 1.83 -13.95 16.26
N ILE A 63 0.87 -14.12 17.17
CA ILE A 63 -0.21 -15.11 17.07
C ILE A 63 -1.56 -14.40 16.91
N PRO A 64 -2.55 -15.01 16.23
CA PRO A 64 -3.81 -14.35 15.86
C PRO A 64 -4.55 -13.68 17.03
N GLN A 65 -4.38 -14.19 18.26
CA GLN A 65 -5.05 -13.70 19.47
C GLN A 65 -4.53 -12.33 19.95
N PHE A 66 -3.32 -11.90 19.54
CA PHE A 66 -2.69 -10.66 19.99
C PHE A 66 -2.49 -9.63 18.86
N MET A 67 -3.12 -9.86 17.71
CA MET A 67 -3.11 -8.97 16.55
C MET A 67 -3.74 -7.59 16.82
N GLU A 68 -4.48 -7.42 17.93
CA GLU A 68 -5.02 -6.12 18.36
C GLU A 68 -3.92 -5.08 18.64
N THR A 69 -2.73 -5.53 19.02
CA THR A 69 -1.57 -4.65 19.23
C THR A 69 -0.75 -4.43 17.96
N LYS A 70 -1.04 -5.15 16.88
CA LYS A 70 -0.31 -5.03 15.62
C LYS A 70 -0.70 -3.71 14.94
N ILE A 71 0.29 -2.95 14.51
CA ILE A 71 0.08 -1.65 13.84
C ILE A 71 -0.65 -1.84 12.50
N GLN A 72 -0.28 -2.89 11.74
CA GLN A 72 -0.88 -3.23 10.45
C GLN A 72 -1.45 -4.66 10.44
N PRO A 73 -2.61 -4.93 11.07
CA PRO A 73 -3.12 -6.29 11.29
C PRO A 73 -3.58 -7.01 10.00
N SER A 74 -3.83 -6.27 8.93
CA SER A 74 -4.24 -6.80 7.62
C SER A 74 -3.06 -7.36 6.80
N ARG A 75 -1.81 -7.09 7.21
CA ARG A 75 -0.60 -7.46 6.49
C ARG A 75 0.34 -8.23 7.41
N TRP A 76 0.53 -9.51 7.12
CA TRP A 76 1.32 -10.41 7.95
C TRP A 76 2.19 -11.33 7.08
N PRO A 77 3.50 -11.51 7.40
CA PRO A 77 4.36 -12.42 6.65
C PRO A 77 3.85 -13.85 6.73
N SER A 78 4.07 -14.63 5.67
CA SER A 78 3.70 -16.05 5.68
C SER A 78 4.45 -16.82 6.78
N ILE A 79 3.85 -17.89 7.30
CA ILE A 79 4.51 -18.78 8.27
C ILE A 79 5.86 -19.31 7.73
N GLY A 80 5.94 -19.56 6.41
CA GLY A 80 7.19 -19.98 5.76
C GLY A 80 8.27 -18.91 5.81
N THR A 81 7.90 -17.64 5.56
CA THR A 81 8.79 -16.48 5.66
C THR A 81 9.31 -16.31 7.09
N LEU A 82 8.40 -16.37 8.07
CA LEU A 82 8.74 -16.30 9.50
C LEU A 82 9.74 -17.39 9.89
N LEU A 83 9.46 -18.66 9.55
CA LEU A 83 10.33 -19.80 9.88
C LEU A 83 11.70 -19.69 9.21
N PHE A 84 11.74 -19.31 7.93
CA PHE A 84 12.98 -19.18 7.18
C PHE A 84 13.90 -18.13 7.81
N HIS A 85 13.41 -16.91 8.02
CA HIS A 85 14.23 -15.83 8.60
C HIS A 85 14.61 -16.12 10.05
N THR A 86 13.68 -16.67 10.85
CA THR A 86 13.95 -17.10 12.23
C THR A 86 15.13 -18.07 12.31
N VAL A 87 15.13 -19.13 11.50
CA VAL A 87 16.15 -20.18 11.53
C VAL A 87 17.48 -19.68 10.96
N VAL A 88 17.44 -19.06 9.78
CA VAL A 88 18.66 -18.62 9.07
C VAL A 88 19.42 -17.59 9.89
N GLN A 89 18.71 -16.60 10.45
CA GLN A 89 19.35 -15.56 11.25
C GLN A 89 19.89 -16.09 12.57
N SER A 90 19.12 -16.93 13.28
CA SER A 90 19.56 -17.51 14.56
C SER A 90 20.85 -18.31 14.41
N ILE A 91 20.97 -19.09 13.33
CA ILE A 91 22.20 -19.82 13.01
C ILE A 91 23.33 -18.85 12.64
N GLY A 92 23.06 -17.88 11.76
CA GLY A 92 24.05 -16.90 11.31
C GLY A 92 24.68 -16.11 12.46
N PHE A 93 23.86 -15.54 13.35
CA PHE A 93 24.36 -14.77 14.50
C PHE A 93 25.14 -15.62 15.49
N THR A 94 24.60 -16.80 15.83
CA THR A 94 25.23 -17.69 16.79
C THR A 94 26.61 -18.11 16.29
N LEU A 95 26.73 -18.46 15.00
CA LEU A 95 28.01 -18.82 14.40
C LEU A 95 28.98 -17.64 14.35
N PHE A 96 28.52 -16.45 13.93
CA PHE A 96 29.37 -15.27 13.81
C PHE A 96 29.96 -14.83 15.16
N ILE A 97 29.14 -14.71 16.20
CA ILE A 97 29.60 -14.30 17.53
C ILE A 97 30.44 -15.40 18.19
N SER A 98 30.05 -16.68 18.07
CA SER A 98 30.85 -17.79 18.64
C SER A 98 32.23 -17.88 17.99
N LEU A 99 32.30 -17.70 16.67
CA LEU A 99 33.56 -17.63 15.94
C LEU A 99 34.36 -16.39 16.35
N GLY A 100 33.72 -15.23 16.47
CA GLY A 100 34.34 -13.99 16.93
C GLY A 100 34.98 -14.13 18.31
N VAL A 101 34.25 -14.66 19.30
CA VAL A 101 34.77 -14.92 20.65
C VAL A 101 35.96 -15.88 20.60
N TYR A 102 35.86 -16.97 19.83
CA TYR A 102 36.95 -17.93 19.67
C TYR A 102 38.20 -17.32 19.02
N MET A 103 38.02 -16.43 18.04
CA MET A 103 39.12 -15.83 17.29
C MET A 103 39.71 -14.58 17.95
N THR A 104 39.01 -13.95 18.90
CA THR A 104 39.43 -12.69 19.52
C THR A 104 40.32 -12.95 20.73
N PRO A 105 41.61 -12.57 20.70
CA PRO A 105 42.53 -12.80 21.81
C PRO A 105 42.44 -11.72 22.91
N LEU A 106 41.54 -10.75 22.77
CA LEU A 106 41.43 -9.62 23.69
C LEU A 106 40.59 -10.00 24.92
N HIS A 107 41.26 -10.11 26.06
CA HIS A 107 40.64 -10.31 27.37
C HIS A 107 40.85 -9.08 28.24
N ILE A 108 39.83 -8.77 29.05
CA ILE A 108 39.80 -7.62 29.94
C ILE A 108 39.85 -8.11 31.39
N ASP A 109 40.63 -7.41 32.21
CA ASP A 109 40.72 -7.69 33.64
C ASP A 109 39.37 -7.39 34.32
N LEU A 110 38.75 -8.42 34.88
CA LEU A 110 37.45 -8.29 35.54
C LEU A 110 37.65 -7.81 36.99
N PRO A 111 36.96 -6.74 37.42
CA PRO A 111 36.99 -6.30 38.81
C PRO A 111 36.32 -7.34 39.72
N SER A 112 36.75 -7.41 40.99
CA SER A 112 36.14 -8.29 41.99
C SER A 112 34.79 -7.78 42.49
N GLU A 113 34.59 -6.46 42.50
CA GLU A 113 33.39 -5.80 42.99
C GLU A 113 32.49 -5.38 41.83
N ALA A 114 31.19 -5.59 41.99
CA ALA A 114 30.15 -5.14 41.07
C ALA A 114 29.97 -3.61 41.14
N PRO A 115 29.38 -2.98 40.11
CA PRO A 115 29.11 -1.55 40.16
C PRO A 115 27.97 -1.28 41.16
N THR A 116 28.02 -0.12 41.80
CA THR A 116 26.90 0.35 42.61
C THR A 116 25.67 0.60 41.71
N LEU A 117 24.46 0.59 42.29
CA LEU A 117 23.24 0.90 41.52
C LEU A 117 23.29 2.28 40.86
N TRP A 118 23.91 3.26 41.53
CA TRP A 118 24.07 4.60 40.98
C TRP A 118 25.04 4.64 39.80
N GLU A 119 26.18 3.96 39.90
CA GLU A 119 27.14 3.88 38.79
C GLU A 119 26.52 3.16 37.60
N ALA A 120 25.85 2.03 37.83
CA ALA A 120 25.15 1.31 36.78
C ALA A 120 24.09 2.19 36.10
N PHE A 121 23.25 2.89 36.88
CA PHE A 121 22.22 3.79 36.34
C PHE A 121 22.82 4.95 35.54
N ARG A 122 23.83 5.64 36.09
CA ARG A 122 24.53 6.76 35.43
C ARG A 122 25.12 6.31 34.10
N ASP A 123 25.85 5.20 34.11
CA ASP A 123 26.62 4.72 32.96
C ASP A 123 25.68 4.18 31.87
N ILE A 124 24.62 3.46 32.23
CA ILE A 124 23.57 3.03 31.30
C ILE A 124 22.88 4.24 30.66
N THR A 125 22.52 5.25 31.45
CA THR A 125 21.86 6.46 30.94
C THR A 125 22.75 7.19 29.92
N LEU A 126 24.03 7.35 30.24
CA LEU A 126 25.00 7.97 29.33
C LEU A 126 25.19 7.14 28.05
N ALA A 127 25.28 5.82 28.19
CA ALA A 127 25.37 4.91 27.05
C ALA A 127 24.13 5.00 26.14
N PHE A 128 22.93 5.17 26.70
CA PHE A 128 21.73 5.38 25.91
C PHE A 128 21.73 6.71 25.15
N ILE A 129 22.11 7.81 25.80
CA ILE A 129 22.17 9.12 25.14
C ILE A 129 23.14 9.08 23.96
N VAL A 130 24.34 8.55 24.17
CA VAL A 130 25.34 8.47 23.10
C VAL A 130 24.95 7.46 22.04
N GLY A 131 24.43 6.30 22.45
CA GLY A 131 23.95 5.28 21.54
C GLY A 131 22.87 5.81 20.59
N ASP A 132 21.82 6.42 21.15
CA ASP A 132 20.70 6.98 20.39
C ASP A 132 21.16 8.10 19.45
N SER A 133 22.10 8.95 19.91
CA SER A 133 22.74 9.98 19.08
C SER A 133 23.50 9.39 17.90
N CYS A 134 24.35 8.38 18.14
CA CYS A 134 25.13 7.74 17.09
C CYS A 134 24.21 7.02 16.09
N THR A 135 23.16 6.35 16.58
CA THR A 135 22.18 5.68 15.73
C THR A 135 21.44 6.64 14.83
N TYR A 136 20.96 7.77 15.37
CA TYR A 136 20.35 8.82 14.56
C TYR A 136 21.25 9.24 13.39
N TRP A 137 22.53 9.50 13.65
CA TRP A 137 23.45 10.01 12.62
C TRP A 137 23.82 8.97 11.57
N TYR A 138 24.17 7.74 11.97
CA TYR A 138 24.51 6.72 10.97
C TYR A 138 23.28 6.31 10.17
N HIS A 139 22.11 6.23 10.81
CA HIS A 139 20.86 5.86 10.14
C HIS A 139 20.49 6.91 9.10
N ARG A 140 20.53 8.20 9.48
CA ARG A 140 20.36 9.32 8.55
C ARG A 140 21.38 9.31 7.41
N MET A 141 22.64 8.97 7.69
CA MET A 141 23.68 8.85 6.65
C MET A 141 23.35 7.76 5.63
N PHE A 142 22.79 6.63 6.07
CA PHE A 142 22.40 5.53 5.17
C PHE A 142 21.28 5.89 4.19
N HIS A 143 20.54 6.97 4.44
CA HIS A 143 19.55 7.53 3.52
C HIS A 143 20.14 8.44 2.43
N ILE A 144 21.47 8.64 2.38
CA ILE A 144 22.13 9.26 1.23
C ILE A 144 21.93 8.36 0.00
N PRO A 145 21.53 8.87 -1.18
CA PRO A 145 21.04 8.05 -2.31
C PRO A 145 21.89 6.83 -2.69
N TRP A 146 23.23 6.98 -2.66
CA TRP A 146 24.14 5.88 -2.96
C TRP A 146 24.15 4.81 -1.86
N LEU A 147 24.23 5.23 -0.60
CA LEU A 147 24.19 4.32 0.55
C LEU A 147 22.82 3.65 0.66
N TYR A 148 21.74 4.38 0.38
CA TYR A 148 20.39 3.84 0.39
C TYR A 148 20.26 2.71 -0.62
N ARG A 149 20.55 3.00 -1.89
CA ARG A 149 20.35 2.02 -2.98
C ARG A 149 21.16 0.74 -2.78
N ASN A 150 22.40 0.86 -2.29
CA ASN A 150 23.35 -0.26 -2.25
C ASN A 150 23.46 -0.96 -0.89
N ILE A 151 23.06 -0.31 0.21
CA ILE A 151 23.25 -0.81 1.57
C ILE A 151 21.92 -0.85 2.32
N HIS A 152 21.25 0.29 2.44
CA HIS A 152 20.10 0.44 3.33
C HIS A 152 18.77 -0.04 2.72
N SER A 153 18.70 -0.24 1.41
CA SER A 153 17.52 -0.77 0.71
C SER A 153 17.09 -2.15 1.23
N VAL A 154 18.05 -2.94 1.76
CA VAL A 154 17.78 -4.23 2.41
C VAL A 154 16.98 -4.05 3.70
N HIS A 155 17.30 -3.03 4.50
CA HIS A 155 16.55 -2.70 5.72
C HIS A 155 15.09 -2.35 5.37
N HIS A 156 14.88 -1.55 4.32
CA HIS A 156 13.55 -1.15 3.81
C HIS A 156 12.86 -2.21 2.96
N GLN A 157 13.39 -3.44 2.90
CA GLN A 157 12.75 -4.53 2.13
C GLN A 157 11.37 -4.89 2.68
N PHE A 158 11.16 -4.70 3.99
CA PHE A 158 9.90 -4.95 4.66
C PHE A 158 9.28 -3.64 5.10
N TYR A 159 8.29 -3.17 4.35
CA TYR A 159 7.45 -2.05 4.72
C TYR A 159 6.70 -2.31 6.05
N GLU A 160 6.46 -3.58 6.40
CA GLU A 160 5.82 -4.01 7.63
C GLU A 160 6.77 -4.87 8.50
N PRO A 161 7.58 -4.25 9.37
CA PRO A 161 8.55 -4.98 10.17
C PRO A 161 7.88 -5.90 11.22
N TYR A 162 8.54 -7.02 11.48
CA TYR A 162 8.31 -7.91 12.62
C TYR A 162 9.67 -8.22 13.28
N SER A 163 9.70 -8.67 14.53
CA SER A 163 10.93 -8.64 15.36
C SER A 163 12.18 -9.24 14.68
N TRP A 164 12.02 -10.31 13.91
CA TRP A 164 13.11 -10.97 13.16
C TRP A 164 13.63 -10.17 11.96
N THR A 165 12.88 -9.21 11.40
CA THR A 165 13.34 -8.36 10.29
C THR A 165 14.42 -7.36 10.70
N SER A 166 14.56 -7.08 12.00
CA SER A 166 15.61 -6.18 12.53
C SER A 166 17.04 -6.60 12.17
N ALA A 167 17.25 -7.89 11.94
CA ALA A 167 18.53 -8.43 11.49
C ALA A 167 18.70 -8.49 9.98
N LEU A 168 17.66 -8.14 9.21
CA LEU A 168 17.69 -8.12 7.76
C LEU A 168 18.25 -6.78 7.28
N ILE A 169 19.54 -6.59 7.55
CA ILE A 169 20.28 -5.39 7.19
C ILE A 169 21.60 -5.80 6.55
N HIS A 170 22.16 -4.92 5.73
CA HIS A 170 23.43 -5.19 5.07
C HIS A 170 24.57 -5.37 6.11
N PRO A 171 25.56 -6.28 5.92
CA PRO A 171 26.62 -6.54 6.89
C PRO A 171 27.42 -5.30 7.33
N PHE A 172 27.59 -4.33 6.42
CA PHE A 172 28.23 -3.05 6.72
C PHE A 172 27.39 -2.19 7.67
N GLU A 173 26.07 -2.11 7.44
CA GLU A 173 25.13 -1.41 8.33
C GLU A 173 25.08 -2.08 9.70
N HIS A 174 25.08 -3.42 9.72
CA HIS A 174 25.21 -4.19 10.96
C HIS A 174 26.50 -3.85 11.70
N THR A 175 27.64 -3.77 11.01
CA THR A 175 28.93 -3.38 11.62
C THR A 175 28.86 -1.98 12.21
N CYS A 176 28.27 -1.00 11.52
CA CYS A 176 28.08 0.35 12.06
C CYS A 176 27.20 0.35 13.31
N SER A 177 26.11 -0.44 13.31
CA SER A 177 25.26 -0.61 14.50
C SER A 177 26.05 -1.21 15.68
N LEU A 178 26.91 -2.20 15.41
CA LEU A 178 27.77 -2.83 16.40
C LEU A 178 28.81 -1.86 16.97
N MET A 179 29.38 -0.99 16.14
CA MET A 179 30.37 0.00 16.60
C MET A 179 29.81 0.95 17.66
N VAL A 180 28.52 1.29 17.58
CA VAL A 180 27.83 2.09 18.60
C VAL A 180 27.76 1.34 19.95
N TYR A 181 27.66 0.01 19.94
CA TYR A 181 27.63 -0.83 21.15
C TYR A 181 28.97 -0.95 21.86
N TYR A 182 30.05 -1.10 21.09
CA TYR A 182 31.35 -1.39 21.68
C TYR A 182 32.17 -0.13 21.94
N TRP A 183 32.09 0.88 21.09
CA TRP A 183 33.08 1.95 21.13
C TRP A 183 32.87 2.90 22.31
N TYR A 184 31.64 3.35 22.55
CA TYR A 184 31.37 4.30 23.64
C TYR A 184 31.68 3.71 25.03
N PRO A 185 31.20 2.49 25.35
CA PRO A 185 31.39 1.99 26.71
C PRO A 185 32.81 1.50 27.01
N LEU A 186 33.55 1.04 25.99
CA LEU A 186 34.97 0.72 26.11
C LEU A 186 35.85 1.97 26.31
N VAL A 187 35.50 3.09 25.67
CA VAL A 187 36.22 4.38 25.83
C VAL A 187 36.00 4.97 27.22
N MET A 188 34.77 4.87 27.74
CA MET A 188 34.41 5.44 29.04
C MET A 188 34.80 4.56 30.24
N ARG A 189 35.39 3.37 30.00
CA ARG A 189 35.83 2.41 31.04
C ARG A 189 34.72 2.04 32.02
N HIS A 190 33.51 1.84 31.51
CA HIS A 190 32.39 1.40 32.34
C HIS A 190 32.62 -0.01 32.88
N HIS A 191 31.99 -0.32 34.01
CA HIS A 191 32.05 -1.66 34.59
C HIS A 191 31.48 -2.70 33.60
N TRP A 192 32.14 -3.86 33.50
CA TRP A 192 31.78 -4.90 32.52
C TRP A 192 30.32 -5.39 32.65
N LEU A 193 29.86 -5.64 33.87
CA LEU A 193 28.45 -5.94 34.16
C LEU A 193 27.48 -4.89 33.61
N THR A 194 27.80 -3.60 33.73
CA THR A 194 27.00 -2.51 33.19
C THR A 194 26.88 -2.61 31.67
N LEU A 195 27.94 -3.03 30.98
CA LEU A 195 27.91 -3.23 29.52
C LEU A 195 27.00 -4.37 29.13
N CYS A 196 27.03 -5.48 29.86
CA CYS A 196 26.14 -6.62 29.63
C CYS A 196 24.67 -6.22 29.83
N ILE A 197 24.37 -5.46 30.89
CA ILE A 197 23.01 -4.96 31.15
C ILE A 197 22.57 -3.99 30.04
N PHE A 198 23.44 -3.05 29.64
CA PHE A 198 23.17 -2.12 28.55
C PHE A 198 22.89 -2.87 27.23
N ALA A 199 23.74 -3.84 26.87
CA ALA A 199 23.58 -4.63 25.65
C ALA A 199 22.23 -5.36 25.63
N PHE A 200 21.80 -5.93 26.76
CA PHE A 200 20.49 -6.56 26.88
C PHE A 200 19.34 -5.57 26.64
N ILE A 201 19.33 -4.45 27.38
CA ILE A 201 18.25 -3.45 27.30
C ILE A 201 18.22 -2.83 25.90
N TRP A 202 19.39 -2.55 25.31
CA TRP A 202 19.49 -1.99 23.98
C TRP A 202 18.86 -2.91 22.93
N VAL A 203 19.21 -4.20 22.95
CA VAL A 203 18.63 -5.18 22.03
C VAL A 203 17.11 -5.26 22.21
N ALA A 204 16.61 -5.18 23.44
CA ALA A 204 15.17 -5.14 23.69
C ALA A 204 14.49 -3.95 23.02
N TRP A 205 15.06 -2.75 23.10
CA TRP A 205 14.51 -1.57 22.42
C TRP A 205 14.69 -1.61 20.90
N LEU A 206 15.81 -2.12 20.39
CA LEU A 206 16.02 -2.33 18.96
C LEU A 206 14.97 -3.28 18.36
N LEU A 207 14.60 -4.32 19.09
CA LEU A 207 13.60 -5.30 18.67
C LEU A 207 12.19 -4.77 18.82
N GLU A 208 11.92 -4.01 19.88
CA GLU A 208 10.62 -3.38 20.08
C GLU A 208 10.25 -2.51 18.87
N GLN A 209 11.15 -1.65 18.39
CA GLN A 209 10.87 -0.78 17.24
C GLN A 209 10.65 -1.53 15.91
N HIS A 210 11.16 -2.76 15.79
CA HIS A 210 10.93 -3.62 14.61
C HIS A 210 9.82 -4.64 14.82
N SER A 211 9.20 -4.70 16.00
CA SER A 211 8.16 -5.69 16.28
C SER A 211 6.92 -5.48 15.41
N GLY A 212 6.68 -4.24 14.98
CA GLY A 212 5.44 -3.81 14.35
C GLY A 212 4.23 -3.82 15.31
N HIS A 213 4.46 -4.03 16.61
CA HIS A 213 3.42 -4.01 17.65
C HIS A 213 3.52 -2.74 18.51
N ASN A 214 2.40 -2.05 18.68
CA ASN A 214 2.29 -0.95 19.64
C ASN A 214 1.80 -1.49 20.99
N THR A 215 2.74 -1.89 21.85
CA THR A 215 2.44 -2.45 23.17
C THR A 215 2.37 -1.35 24.23
N TRP A 216 1.68 -1.61 25.35
CA TRP A 216 1.53 -0.63 26.44
C TRP A 216 2.87 -0.17 27.05
N TRP A 217 3.91 -1.00 26.94
CA TRP A 217 5.25 -0.73 27.44
C TRP A 217 6.21 -0.20 26.37
N SER A 218 5.74 0.02 25.14
CA SER A 218 6.51 0.65 24.08
C SER A 218 7.07 2.00 24.53
N PRO A 219 8.33 2.37 24.20
CA PRO A 219 8.87 3.70 24.46
C PRO A 219 7.94 4.81 23.96
N PHE A 220 7.22 4.57 22.86
CA PHE A 220 6.21 5.43 22.29
C PHE A 220 5.16 5.91 23.31
N ASN A 221 4.72 4.99 24.17
CA ASN A 221 3.67 5.20 25.15
C ASN A 221 4.22 5.65 26.52
N LEU A 222 5.45 5.22 26.87
CA LEU A 222 6.02 5.45 28.19
C LEU A 222 6.74 6.79 28.35
N TRP A 223 7.35 7.33 27.28
CA TRP A 223 8.18 8.53 27.41
C TRP A 223 7.36 9.82 27.49
N PRO A 224 7.64 10.71 28.45
CA PRO A 224 6.93 11.97 28.61
C PRO A 224 7.19 12.92 27.44
N PHE A 225 6.33 13.93 27.31
CA PHE A 225 6.43 14.97 26.26
C PHE A 225 6.44 14.43 24.83
N GLU A 226 5.93 13.21 24.66
CA GLU A 226 5.89 12.53 23.36
C GLU A 226 7.29 12.40 22.74
N LEU A 227 8.31 12.18 23.57
CA LEU A 227 9.68 12.00 23.08
C LEU A 227 10.00 10.55 22.72
N GLY A 228 9.14 9.60 23.10
CA GLY A 228 9.33 8.20 22.81
C GLY A 228 9.24 7.89 21.32
N GLY A 229 10.26 7.19 20.80
CA GLY A 229 10.28 6.49 19.53
C GLY A 229 9.54 5.17 19.62
N GLY A 230 10.10 4.09 19.05
CA GLY A 230 9.51 2.75 19.10
C GLY A 230 8.71 2.37 17.85
N ALA A 231 8.00 1.24 17.92
CA ALA A 231 7.44 0.58 16.73
C ALA A 231 6.57 1.49 15.83
N PRO A 232 5.66 2.35 16.35
CA PRO A 232 4.84 3.21 15.50
C PRO A 232 5.64 4.23 14.67
N ILE A 233 6.70 4.78 15.26
CA ILE A 233 7.54 5.80 14.60
C ILE A 233 8.44 5.16 13.56
N HIS A 234 8.96 3.97 13.87
CA HIS A 234 9.80 3.21 12.97
C HIS A 234 8.99 2.58 11.83
N ASP A 235 7.74 2.17 12.05
CA ASP A 235 6.84 1.73 10.98
C ASP A 235 6.59 2.86 9.96
N LEU A 236 6.37 4.10 10.43
CA LEU A 236 6.31 5.27 9.57
C LEU A 236 7.63 5.50 8.81
N HIS A 237 8.76 5.20 9.43
CA HIS A 237 10.08 5.31 8.79
C HIS A 237 10.19 4.43 7.54
N HIS A 238 9.66 3.20 7.60
CA HIS A 238 9.70 2.21 6.52
C HIS A 238 8.72 2.51 5.37
N SER A 239 7.81 3.47 5.51
CA SER A 239 6.83 3.79 4.46
C SER A 239 7.50 4.32 3.17
N GLU A 240 6.92 4.03 1.99
CA GLU A 240 7.43 4.37 0.64
C GLU A 240 7.79 5.87 0.41
N ARG A 241 7.43 6.76 1.34
CA ARG A 241 7.62 8.21 1.25
C ARG A 241 8.46 8.79 2.38
N SER A 242 8.99 7.97 3.27
CA SER A 242 9.68 8.42 4.47
C SER A 242 11.20 8.45 4.28
N GLN A 243 11.76 9.66 4.31
CA GLN A 243 13.19 9.95 4.47
C GLN A 243 13.36 10.75 5.78
N LYS A 244 12.73 10.27 6.85
CA LYS A 244 12.51 10.97 8.13
C LYS A 244 12.34 9.96 9.27
N ASN A 245 12.30 10.38 10.53
CA ASN A 245 12.21 9.52 11.72
C ASN A 245 13.38 8.54 11.85
N TYR A 246 14.60 9.06 12.02
CA TYR A 246 15.81 8.22 12.06
C TYR A 246 16.17 7.74 13.47
N ALA A 247 15.70 8.42 14.51
CA ALA A 247 16.06 8.10 15.88
C ALA A 247 15.28 6.88 16.38
N PRO A 248 15.95 5.90 17.02
CA PRO A 248 15.32 4.65 17.42
C PRO A 248 14.47 4.78 18.69
N ILE A 249 15.02 5.42 19.73
CA ILE A 249 14.44 5.41 21.08
C ILE A 249 13.85 6.78 21.42
N LEU A 250 14.58 7.86 21.14
CA LEU A 250 14.12 9.22 21.43
C LEU A 250 13.97 10.04 20.15
N ARG A 251 12.75 10.51 19.89
CA ARG A 251 12.45 11.50 18.83
C ARG A 251 13.10 12.86 19.03
N LEU A 252 13.89 13.03 20.10
CA LEU A 252 14.58 14.26 20.42
C LEU A 252 15.43 14.76 19.24
N TRP A 253 16.22 13.88 18.62
CA TRP A 253 17.07 14.25 17.50
C TRP A 253 16.28 14.58 16.24
N ASP A 254 15.23 13.81 15.96
CA ASP A 254 14.33 14.09 14.84
C ASP A 254 13.63 15.45 14.99
N ARG A 255 13.24 15.83 16.22
CA ARG A 255 12.71 17.15 16.54
C ARG A 255 13.73 18.26 16.35
N ILE A 256 14.92 18.10 16.92
CA ILE A 256 16.00 19.10 16.87
C ILE A 256 16.38 19.40 15.41
N PHE A 257 16.42 18.38 14.55
CA PHE A 257 16.89 18.51 13.18
C PHE A 257 15.77 18.56 12.12
N GLY A 258 14.50 18.64 12.54
CA GLY A 258 13.35 18.77 11.63
C GLY A 258 13.11 17.54 10.76
N THR A 259 13.54 16.36 11.21
CA THR A 259 13.32 15.08 10.54
C THR A 259 12.19 14.29 11.17
N GLU A 260 11.40 14.87 12.09
CA GLU A 260 10.21 14.21 12.66
C GLU A 260 9.03 14.24 11.68
N ILE A 261 8.39 13.08 11.50
CA ILE A 261 7.00 12.94 11.06
C ILE A 261 6.21 12.49 12.29
N PRO A 262 5.25 13.29 12.78
CA PRO A 262 4.47 12.92 13.95
C PRO A 262 3.59 11.69 13.64
N PRO A 263 3.39 10.81 14.64
CA PRO A 263 2.52 9.66 14.51
C PRO A 263 1.05 10.08 14.41
N ASN A 264 0.21 9.28 13.75
CA ASN A 264 -1.23 9.48 13.75
C ASN A 264 -1.76 9.55 15.20
N PRO A 265 -2.56 10.57 15.59
CA PRO A 265 -3.07 10.72 16.95
C PRO A 265 -3.80 9.49 17.52
N LYS A 266 -4.34 8.63 16.63
CA LYS A 266 -5.02 7.37 16.99
C LYS A 266 -4.10 6.32 17.62
N PHE A 267 -2.77 6.44 17.52
CA PHE A 267 -1.82 5.48 18.11
C PHE A 267 -1.71 5.53 19.64
N LYS A 268 -2.07 6.66 20.28
CA LYS A 268 -1.95 6.83 21.74
C LYS A 268 -3.15 6.37 22.56
N SER A 269 -4.32 6.19 21.94
CA SER A 269 -5.55 5.90 22.68
C SER A 269 -5.73 4.44 23.07
N GLY A 270 -4.86 3.51 22.62
CA GLY A 270 -5.07 2.07 22.82
C GLY A 270 -6.42 1.56 22.27
N MET A 271 -7.12 2.38 21.50
CA MET A 271 -8.39 2.07 20.86
C MET A 271 -8.13 1.83 19.37
N TYR A 272 -7.68 0.63 19.04
CA TYR A 272 -8.24 0.01 17.83
C TYR A 272 -9.63 -0.49 18.22
N ASP A 273 -10.61 0.43 18.22
CA ASP A 273 -11.99 -0.01 18.08
C ASP A 273 -12.15 -0.52 16.65
N HIS A 274 -12.05 -1.84 16.49
CA HIS A 274 -12.31 -2.55 15.23
C HIS A 274 -13.76 -2.40 14.72
N ARG A 275 -14.56 -1.49 15.29
CA ARG A 275 -15.93 -1.19 14.86
C ARG A 275 -16.23 0.29 14.61
N SER A 276 -15.24 1.18 14.55
CA SER A 276 -15.51 2.57 14.17
C SER A 276 -14.37 3.28 13.42
N THR A 277 -14.23 3.00 12.12
CA THR A 277 -13.84 4.04 11.15
C THR A 277 -14.66 3.81 9.88
N LEU A 278 -15.88 4.33 9.91
CA LEU A 278 -16.58 4.70 8.68
C LEU A 278 -15.85 5.95 8.18
N ASN A 279 -15.36 5.89 6.94
CA ASN A 279 -14.72 6.96 6.16
C ASN A 279 -13.20 7.15 6.39
N PRO A 280 -12.44 7.45 5.32
CA PRO A 280 -11.06 7.95 5.44
C PRO A 280 -11.09 9.26 6.25
N PRO A 281 -10.54 9.26 7.48
CA PRO A 281 -10.64 10.38 8.40
C PRO A 281 -10.07 11.67 7.82
N GLU A 282 -9.02 11.56 6.99
CA GLU A 282 -8.35 12.67 6.34
C GLU A 282 -9.28 13.37 5.33
N THR A 283 -9.90 12.61 4.42
CA THR A 283 -10.82 13.18 3.40
C THR A 283 -12.02 13.87 4.05
N THR A 284 -12.61 13.26 5.09
CA THR A 284 -13.75 13.83 5.81
C THR A 284 -13.37 15.13 6.54
N GLN A 285 -12.17 15.18 7.14
CA GLN A 285 -11.67 16.39 7.80
C GLN A 285 -11.48 17.53 6.82
N ILE A 286 -10.87 17.28 5.66
CA ILE A 286 -10.65 18.33 4.66
C ILE A 286 -11.97 18.82 4.07
N LEU A 287 -12.92 17.92 3.79
CA LEU A 287 -14.26 18.32 3.33
C LEU A 287 -14.92 19.29 4.31
N ARG A 288 -14.88 19.01 5.61
CA ARG A 288 -15.38 19.92 6.64
C ARG A 288 -14.64 21.26 6.65
N ALA A 289 -13.31 21.23 6.56
CA ALA A 289 -12.47 22.42 6.57
C ALA A 289 -12.76 23.35 5.37
N ILE A 290 -13.16 22.80 4.23
CA ILE A 290 -13.52 23.59 3.04
C ILE A 290 -15.00 23.98 2.95
N GLY A 291 -15.79 23.78 4.02
CA GLY A 291 -17.20 24.18 4.08
C GLY A 291 -18.20 23.05 3.78
N ASP A 292 -17.76 21.80 3.82
CA ASP A 292 -18.56 20.58 3.68
C ASP A 292 -19.42 20.53 2.39
N PRO A 293 -18.78 20.58 1.19
CA PRO A 293 -19.47 20.70 -0.09
C PRO A 293 -20.45 19.56 -0.38
N LEU A 294 -20.23 18.38 0.20
CA LEU A 294 -21.15 17.24 0.08
C LEU A 294 -22.48 17.46 0.80
N GLU A 295 -22.46 18.07 1.99
CA GLU A 295 -23.68 18.43 2.71
C GLU A 295 -24.47 19.49 1.94
N GLU A 296 -23.78 20.48 1.36
CA GLU A 296 -24.45 21.48 0.52
C GLU A 296 -25.07 20.87 -0.75
N LEU A 297 -24.37 19.92 -1.39
CA LEU A 297 -24.90 19.16 -2.53
C LEU A 297 -26.16 18.38 -2.12
N ALA A 298 -26.09 17.62 -1.04
CA ALA A 298 -27.21 16.83 -0.55
C ALA A 298 -28.42 17.70 -0.18
N ALA A 299 -28.18 18.86 0.45
CA ALA A 299 -29.19 19.84 0.81
C ALA A 299 -29.85 20.51 -0.42
N SER A 300 -29.14 20.61 -1.53
CA SER A 300 -29.68 21.17 -2.79
C SER A 300 -30.62 20.23 -3.53
N GLY A 301 -30.79 19.00 -3.04
CA GLY A 301 -31.65 17.98 -3.66
C GLY A 301 -30.93 17.00 -4.58
N SER A 302 -29.61 17.14 -4.77
CA SER A 302 -28.83 16.21 -5.60
C SER A 302 -28.93 14.78 -5.07
N ARG A 303 -29.05 13.83 -6.00
CA ARG A 303 -29.11 12.39 -5.72
C ARG A 303 -27.78 11.74 -6.08
N PHE A 304 -27.31 10.82 -5.24
CA PHE A 304 -25.97 10.24 -5.39
C PHE A 304 -26.04 8.79 -5.87
N ILE A 305 -25.26 8.48 -6.91
CA ILE A 305 -25.08 7.13 -7.43
C ILE A 305 -23.63 6.75 -7.26
N HIS A 306 -23.35 5.73 -6.45
CA HIS A 306 -21.99 5.33 -6.09
C HIS A 306 -21.68 3.95 -6.66
N VAL A 307 -20.65 3.85 -7.50
CA VAL A 307 -20.40 2.67 -8.34
C VAL A 307 -19.06 2.05 -8.01
N THR A 308 -19.06 0.77 -7.63
CA THR A 308 -17.87 -0.06 -7.45
C THR A 308 -17.93 -1.33 -8.29
N GLY A 309 -16.81 -2.04 -8.34
CA GLY A 309 -16.63 -3.29 -9.08
C GLY A 309 -15.18 -3.54 -9.44
N THR A 310 -14.87 -4.74 -9.91
CA THR A 310 -13.55 -5.03 -10.50
C THR A 310 -13.46 -4.40 -11.89
N ASN A 311 -14.40 -4.75 -12.79
CA ASN A 311 -14.47 -4.22 -14.16
C ASN A 311 -15.76 -3.42 -14.40
N GLY A 312 -15.75 -2.54 -15.41
CA GLY A 312 -16.96 -1.88 -15.90
C GLY A 312 -17.48 -0.68 -15.08
N LYS A 313 -16.78 -0.28 -14.01
CA LYS A 313 -17.15 0.88 -13.17
C LYS A 313 -17.33 2.16 -14.00
N GLY A 314 -16.26 2.67 -14.62
CA GLY A 314 -16.33 3.83 -15.50
C GLY A 314 -17.32 3.68 -16.67
N THR A 315 -17.47 2.48 -17.24
CA THR A 315 -18.45 2.22 -18.31
C THR A 315 -19.89 2.42 -17.82
N VAL A 316 -20.24 1.84 -16.66
CA VAL A 316 -21.56 2.04 -16.04
C VAL A 316 -21.75 3.49 -15.61
N CYS A 317 -20.71 4.16 -15.07
CA CYS A 317 -20.81 5.56 -14.66
C CYS A 317 -21.11 6.48 -15.84
N SER A 318 -20.37 6.35 -16.95
CA SER A 318 -20.59 7.14 -18.15
C SER A 318 -21.92 6.83 -18.83
N GLY A 319 -22.31 5.55 -18.92
CA GLY A 319 -23.62 5.15 -19.46
C GLY A 319 -24.79 5.68 -18.63
N LEU A 320 -24.67 5.65 -17.30
CA LEU A 320 -25.65 6.28 -16.40
C LEU A 320 -25.72 7.79 -16.61
N ALA A 321 -24.57 8.46 -16.62
CA ALA A 321 -24.52 9.91 -16.79
C ALA A 321 -25.20 10.34 -18.10
N GLU A 322 -24.94 9.61 -19.19
CA GLU A 322 -25.59 9.85 -20.47
C GLU A 322 -27.10 9.65 -20.43
N ARG A 323 -27.58 8.51 -19.93
CA ARG A 323 -29.01 8.22 -19.92
C ARG A 323 -29.76 9.23 -19.08
N LEU A 324 -29.18 9.64 -17.95
CA LEU A 324 -29.72 10.70 -17.09
C LEU A 324 -29.70 12.07 -17.81
N GLN A 325 -28.62 12.42 -18.51
CA GLN A 325 -28.56 13.65 -19.31
C GLN A 325 -29.62 13.69 -20.42
N ARG A 326 -29.84 12.56 -21.11
CA ARG A 326 -30.90 12.43 -22.12
C ARG A 326 -32.30 12.47 -21.52
N ALA A 327 -32.45 12.08 -20.27
CA ALA A 327 -33.66 12.31 -19.47
C ALA A 327 -33.77 13.77 -18.99
N SER A 328 -32.98 14.70 -19.55
CA SER A 328 -32.94 16.13 -19.22
C SER A 328 -32.48 16.44 -17.79
N CYS A 329 -31.76 15.51 -17.15
CA CYS A 329 -31.16 15.74 -15.85
C CYS A 329 -29.77 16.38 -15.99
N ARG A 330 -29.42 17.25 -15.06
CA ARG A 330 -28.07 17.80 -14.94
C ARG A 330 -27.22 16.90 -14.05
N VAL A 331 -26.15 16.35 -14.61
CA VAL A 331 -25.39 15.26 -13.99
C VAL A 331 -23.93 15.65 -13.80
N GLY A 332 -23.45 15.59 -12.55
CA GLY A 332 -22.03 15.57 -12.25
C GLY A 332 -21.50 14.13 -12.34
N LEU A 333 -20.33 13.94 -12.95
CA LEU A 333 -19.70 12.65 -13.15
C LEU A 333 -18.25 12.71 -12.66
N PHE A 334 -17.90 11.80 -11.75
CA PHE A 334 -16.53 11.56 -11.31
C PHE A 334 -16.10 10.13 -11.66
N THR A 335 -15.05 9.98 -12.46
CA THR A 335 -14.49 8.70 -12.94
C THR A 335 -12.99 8.62 -12.72
N SER A 336 -12.43 7.41 -12.64
CA SER A 336 -10.97 7.21 -12.48
C SER A 336 -10.48 5.90 -13.12
N PRO A 337 -9.17 5.76 -13.42
CA PRO A 337 -8.15 6.82 -13.47
C PRO A 337 -8.40 7.81 -14.61
N CYS A 338 -7.65 8.92 -14.65
CA CYS A 338 -7.66 9.86 -15.78
C CYS A 338 -7.28 9.15 -17.09
N GLN A 339 -7.90 9.54 -18.20
CA GLN A 339 -7.72 8.88 -19.49
C GLN A 339 -6.65 9.56 -20.35
N ARG A 340 -6.60 10.89 -20.31
CA ARG A 340 -5.69 11.73 -21.07
C ARG A 340 -5.12 12.82 -20.16
N TRP A 341 -5.98 13.66 -19.58
CA TRP A 341 -5.60 14.77 -18.72
C TRP A 341 -6.14 14.58 -17.29
N PRO A 342 -5.39 14.94 -16.24
CA PRO A 342 -5.85 14.89 -14.86
C PRO A 342 -7.30 15.29 -14.56
N ASN A 343 -7.77 16.37 -15.18
CA ASN A 343 -9.09 16.97 -15.00
C ASN A 343 -10.23 16.25 -15.73
N ASP A 344 -9.93 15.36 -16.70
CA ASP A 344 -10.95 14.60 -17.46
C ASP A 344 -11.78 13.64 -16.61
N GLN A 345 -11.32 13.39 -15.39
CA GLN A 345 -12.02 12.62 -14.37
C GLN A 345 -13.31 13.28 -13.88
N ILE A 346 -13.45 14.60 -14.05
CA ILE A 346 -14.52 15.40 -13.47
C ILE A 346 -15.27 16.12 -14.59
N SER A 347 -16.57 15.85 -14.74
CA SER A 347 -17.40 16.53 -15.75
C SER A 347 -18.82 16.82 -15.26
N ILE A 348 -19.47 17.81 -15.87
CA ILE A 348 -20.90 18.07 -15.72
C ILE A 348 -21.53 18.05 -17.11
N ASN A 349 -22.55 17.22 -17.31
CA ASN A 349 -23.18 17.02 -18.61
C ASN A 349 -22.18 16.71 -19.75
N GLY A 350 -21.10 15.98 -19.43
CA GLY A 350 -20.03 15.65 -20.38
C GLY A 350 -19.02 16.78 -20.63
N GLU A 351 -19.23 17.98 -20.08
CA GLU A 351 -18.26 19.07 -20.12
C GLU A 351 -17.24 18.88 -18.99
N ILE A 352 -15.98 18.64 -19.37
CA ILE A 352 -14.86 18.41 -18.44
C ILE A 352 -14.52 19.70 -17.69
N MET A 353 -14.20 19.59 -16.40
CA MET A 353 -13.68 20.70 -15.59
C MET A 353 -12.43 21.31 -16.23
N GLU A 354 -12.34 22.63 -16.35
CA GLU A 354 -11.17 23.27 -16.96
C GLU A 354 -9.88 22.98 -16.17
N ALA A 355 -8.77 22.73 -16.88
CA ALA A 355 -7.50 22.37 -16.24
C ALA A 355 -7.00 23.42 -15.24
N ILE A 356 -7.15 24.72 -15.57
CA ILE A 356 -6.77 25.82 -14.67
C ILE A 356 -7.63 25.82 -13.41
N GLU A 357 -8.93 25.55 -13.54
CA GLU A 357 -9.82 25.45 -12.38
C GLU A 357 -9.43 24.25 -11.50
N TYR A 358 -9.10 23.12 -12.13
CA TYR A 358 -8.69 21.90 -11.45
C TYR A 358 -7.38 22.10 -10.66
N GLU A 359 -6.36 22.70 -11.28
CA GLU A 359 -5.08 23.01 -10.64
C GLU A 359 -5.26 23.95 -9.43
N HIS A 360 -5.99 25.04 -9.60
CA HIS A 360 -6.29 25.97 -8.49
C HIS A 360 -7.05 25.28 -7.35
N GLU A 361 -7.97 24.37 -7.67
CA GLU A 361 -8.72 23.64 -6.65
C GLU A 361 -7.82 22.68 -5.87
N LEU A 362 -6.92 21.96 -6.55
CA LEU A 362 -5.94 21.10 -5.91
C LEU A 362 -4.99 21.90 -5.00
N GLU A 363 -4.45 23.03 -5.48
CA GLU A 363 -3.58 23.91 -4.67
C GLU A 363 -4.28 24.33 -3.38
N ARG A 364 -5.52 24.81 -3.48
CA ARG A 364 -6.35 25.19 -2.34
C ARG A 364 -6.56 24.03 -1.36
N ILE A 365 -6.84 22.83 -1.86
CA ILE A 365 -7.05 21.63 -1.03
C ILE A 365 -5.77 21.22 -0.31
N PHE A 366 -4.62 21.21 -0.99
CA PHE A 366 -3.34 20.88 -0.37
C PHE A 366 -2.92 21.91 0.67
N GLU A 367 -3.20 23.20 0.45
CA GLU A 367 -2.96 24.25 1.45
C GLU A 367 -3.81 24.03 2.71
N VAL A 368 -5.11 23.74 2.55
CA VAL A 368 -6.00 23.43 3.67
C VAL A 368 -5.53 22.16 4.39
N ALA A 369 -5.16 21.11 3.65
CA ALA A 369 -4.65 19.86 4.23
C ALA A 369 -3.40 20.09 5.07
N LYS A 370 -2.49 20.97 4.62
CA LYS A 370 -1.30 21.36 5.39
C LYS A 370 -1.66 22.10 6.69
N ILE A 371 -2.67 22.96 6.67
CA ILE A 371 -3.15 23.70 7.85
C ILE A 371 -3.79 22.74 8.86
N GLU A 372 -4.58 21.79 8.37
CA GLU A 372 -5.29 20.79 9.16
C GLU A 372 -4.40 19.67 9.72
N GLY A 373 -3.10 19.68 9.39
CA GLY A 373 -2.14 18.65 9.82
C GLY A 373 -2.15 17.37 8.98
N GLU A 374 -2.91 17.35 7.89
CA GLU A 374 -3.09 16.22 6.98
C GLU A 374 -2.18 16.31 5.75
N ALA A 375 -0.88 16.50 5.98
CA ALA A 375 0.11 16.62 4.90
C ALA A 375 0.29 15.34 4.04
N GLY A 376 -0.38 14.25 4.41
CA GLY A 376 -0.33 12.95 3.73
C GLY A 376 -1.41 12.73 2.66
N LEU A 377 -2.28 13.71 2.40
CA LEU A 377 -3.39 13.58 1.45
C LEU A 377 -2.91 13.05 0.08
N THR A 378 -3.49 11.93 -0.35
CA THR A 378 -3.14 11.34 -1.64
C THR A 378 -3.73 12.15 -2.80
N TYR A 379 -3.15 11.98 -3.99
CA TYR A 379 -3.65 12.63 -5.19
C TYR A 379 -5.11 12.25 -5.51
N PHE A 380 -5.49 10.98 -5.27
CA PHE A 380 -6.85 10.50 -5.49
C PHE A 380 -7.85 11.16 -4.51
N GLU A 381 -7.49 11.27 -3.23
CA GLU A 381 -8.30 11.97 -2.23
C GLU A 381 -8.45 13.46 -2.58
N ALA A 382 -7.36 14.15 -2.93
CA ALA A 382 -7.41 15.55 -3.34
C ALA A 382 -8.30 15.76 -4.57
N THR A 383 -8.21 14.87 -5.57
CA THR A 383 -9.07 14.89 -6.76
C THR A 383 -10.54 14.64 -6.42
N THR A 384 -10.82 13.72 -5.50
CA THR A 384 -12.19 13.40 -5.04
C THR A 384 -12.80 14.61 -4.33
N ILE A 385 -12.03 15.27 -3.46
CA ILE A 385 -12.44 16.51 -2.77
C ILE A 385 -12.67 17.63 -3.79
N ALA A 386 -11.80 17.78 -4.79
CA ALA A 386 -11.95 18.75 -5.86
C ALA A 386 -13.23 18.53 -6.67
N ALA A 387 -13.56 17.27 -6.99
CA ALA A 387 -14.80 16.92 -7.69
C ALA A 387 -16.04 17.35 -6.88
N PHE A 388 -16.09 17.00 -5.59
CA PHE A 388 -17.23 17.37 -4.72
C PHE A 388 -17.34 18.88 -4.52
N SER A 389 -16.22 19.57 -4.33
CA SER A 389 -16.17 21.03 -4.25
C SER A 389 -16.70 21.69 -5.53
N TRP A 390 -16.24 21.21 -6.70
CA TRP A 390 -16.68 21.74 -7.98
C TRP A 390 -18.16 21.49 -8.25
N PHE A 391 -18.63 20.26 -8.06
CA PHE A 391 -20.07 19.93 -8.17
C PHE A 391 -20.91 20.82 -7.26
N SER A 392 -20.44 21.06 -6.03
CA SER A 392 -21.11 21.93 -5.07
C SER A 392 -21.18 23.38 -5.55
N ARG A 393 -20.12 23.94 -6.15
CA ARG A 393 -20.16 25.27 -6.75
C ARG A 393 -21.11 25.36 -7.94
N MET A 394 -21.20 24.27 -8.69
CA MET A 394 -21.95 24.21 -9.94
C MET A 394 -23.42 23.82 -9.75
N LYS A 395 -23.94 23.74 -8.53
CA LYS A 395 -25.36 23.45 -8.24
C LYS A 395 -26.34 24.36 -9.03
N PRO A 396 -27.57 23.91 -9.29
CA PRO A 396 -28.15 22.61 -8.91
C PRO A 396 -27.70 21.49 -9.84
N LEU A 397 -27.46 20.29 -9.27
CA LEU A 397 -27.28 19.04 -9.99
C LEU A 397 -28.41 18.09 -9.59
N ASP A 398 -29.03 17.41 -10.54
CA ASP A 398 -30.05 16.41 -10.25
C ASP A 398 -29.41 15.13 -9.74
N PHE A 399 -28.30 14.72 -10.37
CA PHE A 399 -27.56 13.51 -10.03
C PHE A 399 -26.06 13.77 -9.96
N VAL A 400 -25.39 13.04 -9.08
CA VAL A 400 -23.93 12.95 -9.00
C VAL A 400 -23.56 11.46 -9.08
N VAL A 401 -22.84 11.08 -10.13
CA VAL A 401 -22.41 9.71 -10.39
C VAL A 401 -20.92 9.59 -10.09
N ILE A 402 -20.58 8.67 -9.19
CA ILE A 402 -19.26 8.59 -8.57
C ILE A 402 -18.71 7.19 -8.73
N GLU A 403 -17.60 7.07 -9.43
CA GLU A 403 -16.79 5.86 -9.49
C GLU A 403 -15.89 5.75 -8.26
N VAL A 404 -15.94 4.60 -7.59
CA VAL A 404 -14.95 4.20 -6.59
C VAL A 404 -13.58 4.00 -7.25
N GLY A 405 -12.52 4.54 -6.66
CA GLY A 405 -11.15 4.35 -7.13
C GLY A 405 -10.69 2.89 -6.96
N MET A 406 -10.65 2.42 -5.71
CA MET A 406 -10.26 1.04 -5.39
C MET A 406 -11.09 0.48 -4.24
N GLY A 407 -11.52 -0.78 -4.37
CA GLY A 407 -12.26 -1.46 -3.29
C GLY A 407 -13.65 -0.86 -3.08
N GLY A 408 -13.84 -0.09 -2.02
CA GLY A 408 -15.15 0.50 -1.68
C GLY A 408 -15.20 1.00 -0.25
N ARG A 409 -15.10 0.09 0.72
CA ARG A 409 -15.20 0.41 2.17
C ARG A 409 -14.30 1.56 2.61
N ASP A 410 -13.04 1.52 2.22
CA ASP A 410 -11.99 2.45 2.67
C ASP A 410 -11.59 3.45 1.57
N ASP A 411 -12.40 3.58 0.52
CA ASP A 411 -12.13 4.48 -0.61
C ASP A 411 -12.47 5.94 -0.26
N ALA A 412 -11.71 6.90 -0.80
CA ALA A 412 -11.92 8.33 -0.61
C ALA A 412 -13.33 8.80 -0.98
N THR A 413 -13.99 8.11 -1.91
CA THR A 413 -15.36 8.41 -2.33
C THR A 413 -16.42 7.92 -1.35
N ASN A 414 -16.09 7.02 -0.41
CA ASN A 414 -17.02 6.47 0.58
C ASN A 414 -17.21 7.41 1.78
N VAL A 415 -17.45 8.69 1.49
CA VAL A 415 -17.69 9.79 2.43
C VAL A 415 -19.06 10.44 2.21
N LEU A 416 -19.86 9.87 1.30
CA LEU A 416 -21.13 10.44 0.88
C LEU A 416 -22.14 10.52 2.04
N PRO A 417 -22.81 11.67 2.23
CA PRO A 417 -23.77 11.84 3.32
C PRO A 417 -25.05 11.01 3.09
N LYS A 418 -25.35 10.69 1.83
CA LYS A 418 -26.42 9.79 1.40
C LYS A 418 -26.05 9.12 0.09
N THR A 419 -26.60 7.92 -0.13
CA THR A 419 -26.45 7.19 -1.39
C THR A 419 -27.83 6.72 -1.86
N ASP A 420 -28.35 7.32 -2.92
CA ASP A 420 -29.63 6.90 -3.48
C ASP A 420 -29.51 5.50 -4.09
N VAL A 421 -28.43 5.25 -4.84
CA VAL A 421 -28.15 3.94 -5.42
C VAL A 421 -26.67 3.58 -5.32
N ALA A 422 -26.36 2.48 -4.63
CA ALA A 422 -25.04 1.86 -4.63
C ALA A 422 -25.00 0.76 -5.69
N VAL A 423 -24.00 0.75 -6.57
CA VAL A 423 -23.90 -0.20 -7.69
C VAL A 423 -22.66 -1.07 -7.53
N VAL A 424 -22.82 -2.39 -7.66
CA VAL A 424 -21.69 -3.34 -7.71
C VAL A 424 -21.70 -4.03 -9.08
N THR A 425 -20.79 -3.63 -9.96
CA THR A 425 -20.78 -4.06 -11.36
C THR A 425 -20.33 -5.51 -11.55
N GLY A 426 -19.42 -5.99 -10.70
CA GLY A 426 -18.80 -7.31 -10.82
C GLY A 426 -17.68 -7.52 -9.80
N VAL A 427 -17.36 -8.76 -9.50
CA VAL A 427 -16.25 -9.13 -8.61
C VAL A 427 -15.36 -10.18 -9.26
N GLU A 428 -14.09 -9.81 -9.44
CA GLU A 428 -13.03 -10.69 -9.87
C GLU A 428 -11.77 -10.52 -9.03
N LEU A 429 -10.87 -11.50 -9.10
CA LEU A 429 -9.57 -11.44 -8.44
C LEU A 429 -8.74 -10.31 -9.05
N ASP A 430 -8.55 -9.26 -8.27
CA ASP A 430 -7.81 -8.06 -8.66
C ASP A 430 -7.34 -7.34 -7.38
N HIS A 431 -6.19 -6.66 -7.45
CA HIS A 431 -5.58 -5.96 -6.32
C HIS A 431 -5.50 -6.81 -5.03
N MET A 432 -5.16 -8.10 -5.15
CA MET A 432 -5.24 -9.07 -4.03
C MET A 432 -4.41 -8.67 -2.80
N ASN A 433 -3.31 -7.93 -3.01
CA ASN A 433 -2.47 -7.39 -1.93
C ASN A 433 -3.21 -6.36 -1.04
N PHE A 434 -4.29 -5.76 -1.54
CA PHE A 434 -5.06 -4.72 -0.85
C PHE A 434 -6.47 -5.19 -0.49
N LEU A 435 -7.12 -5.95 -1.38
CA LEU A 435 -8.56 -6.27 -1.28
C LEU A 435 -8.83 -7.70 -0.76
N GLY A 436 -7.80 -8.54 -0.70
CA GLY A 436 -7.89 -9.95 -0.29
C GLY A 436 -7.67 -10.94 -1.44
N ASP A 437 -7.42 -12.18 -1.06
CA ASP A 437 -7.02 -13.31 -1.91
C ASP A 437 -8.20 -14.17 -2.43
N THR A 438 -9.43 -13.76 -2.18
CA THR A 438 -10.65 -14.47 -2.59
C THR A 438 -11.72 -13.51 -3.10
N LYS A 439 -12.58 -13.97 -4.01
CA LYS A 439 -13.68 -13.15 -4.55
C LYS A 439 -14.62 -12.69 -3.44
N GLU A 440 -14.83 -13.51 -2.41
CA GLU A 440 -15.66 -13.19 -1.25
C GLU A 440 -15.08 -12.01 -0.44
N LYS A 441 -13.78 -12.02 -0.14
CA LYS A 441 -13.13 -10.89 0.58
C LYS A 441 -13.20 -9.60 -0.24
N ILE A 442 -12.90 -9.69 -1.54
CA ILE A 442 -12.99 -8.55 -2.45
C ILE A 442 -14.42 -8.02 -2.52
N CYS A 443 -15.42 -8.91 -2.57
CA CYS A 443 -16.83 -8.55 -2.57
C CYS A 443 -17.24 -7.84 -1.27
N ASP A 444 -16.78 -8.31 -0.12
CA ASP A 444 -17.06 -7.69 1.18
C ASP A 444 -16.51 -6.25 1.27
N VAL A 445 -15.30 -6.02 0.75
CA VAL A 445 -14.71 -4.68 0.66
C VAL A 445 -15.51 -3.78 -0.29
N LYS A 446 -15.87 -4.30 -1.48
CA LYS A 446 -16.67 -3.55 -2.48
C LYS A 446 -18.06 -3.20 -1.96
N CYS A 447 -18.75 -4.17 -1.35
CA CYS A 447 -20.06 -3.94 -0.71
C CYS A 447 -19.98 -2.98 0.48
N GLY A 448 -18.78 -2.57 0.92
CA GLY A 448 -18.58 -1.53 1.93
C GLY A 448 -19.23 -0.18 1.58
N ILE A 449 -19.43 0.12 0.30
CA ILE A 449 -20.16 1.33 -0.14
C ILE A 449 -21.66 1.29 0.16
N ILE A 450 -22.20 0.10 0.46
CA ILE A 450 -23.57 -0.05 0.95
C ILE A 450 -23.49 0.29 2.44
N THR A 451 -23.90 1.52 2.77
CA THR A 451 -23.89 2.10 4.12
C THR A 451 -25.33 2.20 4.66
N PRO A 452 -25.53 2.50 5.96
CA PRO A 452 -26.86 2.78 6.50
C PRO A 452 -27.57 3.97 5.82
N GLN A 453 -26.83 4.84 5.13
CA GLN A 453 -27.36 5.96 4.35
C GLN A 453 -27.68 5.58 2.90
N THR A 454 -27.52 4.30 2.53
CA THR A 454 -27.86 3.78 1.22
C THR A 454 -29.32 3.40 1.14
N SER A 455 -30.03 3.86 0.10
CA SER A 455 -31.45 3.49 -0.09
C SER A 455 -31.59 2.14 -0.80
N THR A 456 -30.88 1.97 -1.92
CA THR A 456 -30.94 0.73 -2.71
C THR A 456 -29.56 0.35 -3.23
N ALA A 457 -29.22 -0.93 -3.12
CA ALA A 457 -28.09 -1.54 -3.79
C ALA A 457 -28.55 -2.25 -5.07
N VAL A 458 -27.91 -1.93 -6.20
CA VAL A 458 -28.10 -2.62 -7.49
C VAL A 458 -26.85 -3.42 -7.79
N VAL A 459 -26.96 -4.75 -7.85
CA VAL A 459 -25.80 -5.62 -8.05
C VAL A 459 -25.97 -6.49 -9.30
N SER A 460 -24.86 -6.78 -9.96
CA SER A 460 -24.85 -7.64 -11.14
C SER A 460 -25.17 -9.09 -10.77
N GLY A 461 -26.25 -9.64 -11.33
CA GLY A 461 -26.53 -11.07 -11.27
C GLY A 461 -25.67 -11.89 -12.23
N ALA A 462 -25.06 -11.26 -13.24
CA ALA A 462 -24.21 -11.93 -14.21
C ALA A 462 -22.74 -12.05 -13.75
N PHE A 463 -22.22 -11.06 -13.03
CA PHE A 463 -20.79 -10.95 -12.67
C PHE A 463 -20.50 -11.06 -11.17
N LEU A 464 -21.50 -11.40 -10.35
CA LEU A 464 -21.27 -11.80 -8.95
C LEU A 464 -21.58 -13.30 -8.82
N SER A 465 -20.70 -14.03 -8.15
CA SER A 465 -20.98 -15.40 -7.73
C SER A 465 -22.15 -15.44 -6.76
N PRO A 466 -22.81 -16.59 -6.58
CA PRO A 466 -23.85 -16.75 -5.55
C PRO A 466 -23.38 -16.33 -4.15
N SER A 467 -22.12 -16.65 -3.78
CA SER A 467 -21.50 -16.23 -2.52
C SER A 467 -21.40 -14.71 -2.40
N CYS A 468 -20.96 -14.01 -3.46
CA CYS A 468 -20.90 -12.56 -3.51
C CYS A 468 -22.30 -11.90 -3.44
N ILE A 469 -23.30 -12.49 -4.09
CA ILE A 469 -24.69 -12.02 -3.99
C ILE A 469 -25.18 -12.19 -2.53
N ASP A 470 -24.83 -13.27 -1.86
CA ASP A 470 -25.20 -13.47 -0.45
C ASP A 470 -24.50 -12.48 0.49
N ILE A 471 -23.25 -12.10 0.22
CA ILE A 471 -22.57 -11.00 0.93
C ILE A 471 -23.31 -9.67 0.72
N ALA A 472 -23.69 -9.34 -0.52
CA ALA A 472 -24.47 -8.14 -0.80
C ALA A 472 -25.83 -8.16 -0.10
N LYS A 473 -26.53 -9.30 -0.06
CA LYS A 473 -27.77 -9.50 0.72
C LYS A 473 -27.56 -9.27 2.20
N GLN A 474 -26.54 -9.87 2.80
CA GLN A 474 -26.23 -9.70 4.22
C GLN A 474 -25.92 -8.23 4.53
N ARG A 475 -25.15 -7.56 3.68
CA ARG A 475 -24.84 -6.14 3.84
C ARG A 475 -26.07 -5.25 3.74
N CYS A 476 -26.96 -5.51 2.79
CA CYS A 476 -28.24 -4.79 2.67
C CYS A 476 -29.12 -5.01 3.90
N ALA A 477 -29.21 -6.24 4.40
CA ALA A 477 -29.96 -6.56 5.63
C ALA A 477 -29.40 -5.84 6.87
N LEU A 478 -28.07 -5.74 6.99
CA LEU A 478 -27.40 -5.04 8.09
C LEU A 478 -27.58 -3.52 8.04
N THR A 479 -27.66 -2.95 6.84
CA THR A 479 -27.77 -1.49 6.64
C THR A 479 -29.21 -1.01 6.50
N GLY A 480 -30.16 -1.91 6.29
CA GLY A 480 -31.56 -1.57 5.98
C GLY A 480 -31.79 -1.15 4.53
N SER A 481 -30.82 -1.38 3.63
CA SER A 481 -30.92 -1.05 2.20
C SER A 481 -31.77 -2.07 1.45
N GLU A 482 -32.48 -1.64 0.41
CA GLU A 482 -33.12 -2.57 -0.54
C GLU A 482 -32.07 -3.20 -1.47
N LEU A 483 -32.18 -4.49 -1.78
CA LEU A 483 -31.31 -5.14 -2.77
C LEU A 483 -32.08 -5.42 -4.07
N ARG A 484 -31.47 -5.03 -5.20
CA ARG A 484 -31.89 -5.39 -6.56
C ARG A 484 -30.76 -6.12 -7.27
N VAL A 485 -31.00 -7.37 -7.62
CA VAL A 485 -30.08 -8.14 -8.49
C VAL A 485 -30.57 -7.99 -9.93
N VAL A 486 -29.67 -7.57 -10.82
CA VAL A 486 -30.00 -7.22 -12.20
C VAL A 486 -29.10 -7.95 -13.18
N GLY A 487 -29.66 -8.39 -14.30
CA GLY A 487 -29.02 -9.31 -15.22
C GLY A 487 -29.14 -10.76 -14.72
N VAL A 488 -29.08 -11.69 -15.66
CA VAL A 488 -28.98 -13.13 -15.39
C VAL A 488 -27.64 -13.63 -15.93
N PRO A 489 -27.03 -14.64 -15.30
CA PRO A 489 -25.94 -15.36 -15.94
C PRO A 489 -26.44 -15.88 -17.28
N GLN A 490 -25.93 -15.35 -18.39
CA GLN A 490 -26.13 -15.92 -19.71
C GLN A 490 -24.79 -16.44 -20.20
N ASP A 491 -24.83 -17.53 -20.97
CA ASP A 491 -23.64 -18.06 -21.67
C ASP A 491 -23.13 -17.10 -22.77
N ASN A 492 -23.75 -15.93 -22.93
CA ASN A 492 -23.40 -14.96 -23.97
C ASN A 492 -22.42 -13.93 -23.43
N GLU A 493 -21.23 -13.85 -24.05
CA GLU A 493 -20.09 -13.02 -23.63
C GLU A 493 -20.26 -11.51 -23.94
N ASP A 494 -21.47 -10.98 -24.12
CA ASP A 494 -21.68 -9.54 -24.36
C ASP A 494 -21.66 -8.75 -23.03
N PHE A 495 -20.46 -8.45 -22.55
CA PHE A 495 -20.24 -7.68 -21.32
C PHE A 495 -20.92 -6.30 -21.33
N LYS A 496 -20.99 -5.63 -22.49
CA LYS A 496 -21.63 -4.30 -22.58
C LYS A 496 -23.13 -4.40 -22.36
N ALA A 497 -23.78 -5.48 -22.82
CA ALA A 497 -25.19 -5.71 -22.54
C ALA A 497 -25.48 -5.82 -21.03
N HIS A 498 -24.61 -6.49 -20.28
CA HIS A 498 -24.75 -6.60 -18.83
C HIS A 498 -24.58 -5.26 -18.10
N TYR A 499 -23.66 -4.40 -18.54
CA TYR A 499 -23.54 -3.05 -17.98
C TYR A 499 -24.78 -2.20 -18.28
N ARG A 500 -25.36 -2.32 -19.48
CA ARG A 500 -26.64 -1.67 -19.81
C ARG A 500 -27.80 -2.16 -18.96
N ASP A 501 -27.84 -3.45 -18.61
CA ASP A 501 -28.85 -3.97 -17.70
C ASP A 501 -28.73 -3.34 -16.30
N LEU A 502 -27.49 -3.19 -15.78
CA LEU A 502 -27.25 -2.47 -14.53
C LEU A 502 -27.72 -1.02 -14.61
N GLU A 503 -27.35 -0.30 -15.67
CA GLU A 503 -27.79 1.08 -15.92
C GLU A 503 -29.32 1.19 -15.86
N ARG A 504 -30.03 0.33 -16.59
CA ARG A 504 -31.51 0.28 -16.58
C ARG A 504 -32.08 -0.08 -15.21
N GLY A 505 -31.40 -0.97 -14.49
CA GLY A 505 -31.74 -1.33 -13.11
C GLY A 505 -31.70 -0.12 -12.19
N VAL A 506 -30.66 0.70 -12.30
CA VAL A 506 -30.52 1.97 -11.57
C VAL A 506 -31.61 2.95 -11.97
N LEU A 507 -31.83 3.21 -13.27
CA LEU A 507 -32.88 4.13 -13.73
C LEU A 507 -34.27 3.75 -13.21
N LYS A 508 -34.57 2.44 -13.20
CA LYS A 508 -35.83 1.91 -12.66
C LYS A 508 -35.98 2.19 -11.17
N VAL A 509 -34.91 2.04 -10.38
CA VAL A 509 -34.91 2.38 -8.95
C VAL A 509 -35.11 3.89 -8.76
N LEU A 510 -34.51 4.70 -9.62
CA LEU A 510 -34.61 6.16 -9.56
C LEU A 510 -35.96 6.70 -10.06
N GLY A 511 -36.76 5.88 -10.74
CA GLY A 511 -38.03 6.26 -11.35
C GLY A 511 -37.88 7.05 -12.66
N ILE A 512 -36.76 6.88 -13.37
CA ILE A 512 -36.46 7.56 -14.63
C ILE A 512 -36.79 6.65 -15.82
N GLU A 513 -37.54 7.16 -16.78
CA GLU A 513 -37.84 6.45 -18.04
C GLU A 513 -36.60 6.41 -18.95
N ASP A 514 -36.18 5.20 -19.35
CA ASP A 514 -35.10 5.00 -20.31
C ASP A 514 -35.60 5.25 -21.74
N ASN A 515 -35.53 6.51 -22.18
CA ASN A 515 -35.93 6.93 -23.52
C ASN A 515 -34.79 6.78 -24.55
N VAL A 516 -33.72 6.06 -24.20
CA VAL A 516 -32.47 6.04 -24.95
C VAL A 516 -32.26 4.72 -25.67
N THR A 517 -32.10 4.77 -27.00
CA THR A 517 -31.67 3.63 -27.81
C THR A 517 -30.20 3.31 -27.55
N ASP A 518 -29.84 2.03 -27.44
CA ASP A 518 -28.49 1.59 -27.09
C ASP A 518 -27.40 2.06 -28.06
N SER A 519 -27.74 2.33 -29.34
CA SER A 519 -26.82 2.89 -30.35
C SER A 519 -26.40 4.34 -30.08
N GLY A 520 -27.16 5.08 -29.27
CA GLY A 520 -26.81 6.44 -28.88
C GLY A 520 -25.71 6.48 -27.83
N VAL A 521 -25.58 5.42 -27.02
CA VAL A 521 -24.66 5.32 -25.87
C VAL A 521 -23.21 5.04 -26.27
N GLU A 522 -23.02 4.43 -27.44
CA GLU A 522 -21.69 4.05 -27.93
C GLU A 522 -20.89 5.23 -28.53
N ASN A 523 -21.49 6.40 -28.73
CA ASN A 523 -20.91 7.53 -29.47
C ASN A 523 -20.53 8.75 -28.61
N LEU A 524 -20.50 8.64 -27.28
CA LEU A 524 -20.11 9.77 -26.43
C LEU A 524 -18.58 9.90 -26.24
N PRO A 525 -18.06 11.13 -26.21
CA PRO A 525 -16.62 11.42 -26.28
C PRO A 525 -15.82 11.21 -24.97
N VAL A 526 -16.38 10.55 -23.94
CA VAL A 526 -15.86 10.64 -22.56
C VAL A 526 -15.11 9.38 -22.09
N LEU A 527 -15.16 8.26 -22.82
CA LEU A 527 -14.61 7.00 -22.33
C LEU A 527 -13.66 6.30 -23.31
N HIS A 528 -12.42 6.78 -23.36
CA HIS A 528 -11.33 6.19 -24.12
C HIS A 528 -10.82 4.87 -23.52
N GLY A 529 -10.22 4.04 -24.38
CA GLY A 529 -9.57 2.79 -23.95
C GLY A 529 -10.56 1.72 -23.43
N ARG A 530 -11.74 1.65 -24.04
CA ARG A 530 -12.80 0.66 -23.73
C ARG A 530 -13.32 0.02 -25.02
N GLN A 531 -12.49 -0.84 -25.60
CA GLN A 531 -12.71 -1.45 -26.92
C GLN A 531 -12.93 -0.36 -27.99
N GLU A 532 -12.14 0.70 -27.90
CA GLU A 532 -12.23 1.86 -28.79
C GLU A 532 -11.53 1.53 -30.11
N LEU A 533 -12.29 1.57 -31.21
CA LEU A 533 -11.74 1.36 -32.54
C LEU A 533 -11.24 2.68 -33.12
N THR A 534 -9.95 2.74 -33.41
CA THR A 534 -9.22 3.87 -33.98
C THR A 534 -8.25 3.38 -35.07
N SER A 535 -7.25 4.18 -35.43
CA SER A 535 -6.22 3.85 -36.40
C SER A 535 -4.81 4.08 -35.84
N CYS A 536 -3.82 3.36 -36.37
CA CYS A 536 -2.42 3.61 -36.02
C CYS A 536 -2.00 5.04 -36.45
N PRO A 537 -1.41 5.87 -35.56
CA PRO A 537 -0.97 7.23 -35.92
C PRO A 537 0.07 7.22 -37.05
N LEU A 538 0.99 6.26 -37.01
CA LEU A 538 2.06 6.10 -38.01
C LEU A 538 1.57 5.58 -39.37
N ASN A 539 0.40 4.93 -39.40
CA ASN A 539 -0.21 4.42 -40.63
C ASN A 539 -1.74 4.33 -40.48
N PRO A 540 -2.48 5.38 -40.88
CA PRO A 540 -3.93 5.44 -40.73
C PRO A 540 -4.71 4.33 -41.46
N ALA A 541 -4.07 3.59 -42.38
CA ALA A 541 -4.70 2.48 -43.07
C ALA A 541 -4.80 1.19 -42.22
N LEU A 542 -4.12 1.15 -41.07
CA LEU A 542 -4.12 0.04 -40.12
C LEU A 542 -5.14 0.31 -39.00
N PRO A 543 -6.19 -0.53 -38.86
CA PRO A 543 -7.12 -0.42 -37.75
C PRO A 543 -6.41 -0.76 -36.43
N LEU A 544 -6.79 -0.05 -35.36
CA LEU A 544 -6.24 -0.22 -34.02
C LEU A 544 -7.37 -0.26 -32.99
N ILE A 545 -7.33 -1.21 -32.06
CA ILE A 545 -8.23 -1.25 -30.89
C ILE A 545 -7.45 -0.83 -29.65
N LEU A 546 -8.00 0.12 -28.91
CA LEU A 546 -7.47 0.61 -27.63
C LEU A 546 -8.33 0.09 -26.47
N ASP A 547 -7.73 -0.62 -25.51
CA ASP A 547 -8.46 -1.20 -24.39
C ASP A 547 -7.68 -1.32 -23.08
N GLY A 548 -8.33 -1.05 -21.95
CA GLY A 548 -7.72 -1.10 -20.62
C GLY A 548 -7.68 -2.48 -19.95
N ALA A 549 -8.04 -3.57 -20.62
CA ALA A 549 -8.09 -4.91 -20.03
C ALA A 549 -6.74 -5.34 -19.44
N HIS A 550 -6.75 -5.74 -18.16
CA HIS A 550 -5.56 -6.10 -17.39
C HIS A 550 -5.80 -7.26 -16.41
N ASN A 551 -6.97 -7.90 -16.50
CA ASN A 551 -7.35 -9.07 -15.73
C ASN A 551 -8.12 -10.05 -16.63
N HIS A 552 -8.35 -11.27 -16.13
CA HIS A 552 -8.93 -12.37 -16.93
C HIS A 552 -10.28 -11.99 -17.57
N GLN A 553 -11.21 -11.43 -16.80
CA GLN A 553 -12.54 -11.05 -17.29
C GLN A 553 -12.49 -9.91 -18.32
N GLY A 554 -11.64 -8.90 -18.10
CA GLY A 554 -11.44 -7.81 -19.06
C GLY A 554 -10.91 -8.31 -20.40
N LEU A 555 -9.97 -9.26 -20.37
CA LEU A 555 -9.41 -9.86 -21.58
C LEU A 555 -10.40 -10.78 -22.29
N ALA A 556 -11.22 -11.53 -21.56
CA ALA A 556 -12.33 -12.28 -22.15
C ALA A 556 -13.30 -11.35 -22.90
N SER A 557 -13.64 -10.19 -22.29
CA SER A 557 -14.46 -9.18 -22.95
C SER A 557 -13.80 -8.59 -24.19
N LEU A 558 -12.52 -8.21 -24.11
CA LEU A 558 -11.76 -7.69 -25.24
C LEU A 558 -11.71 -8.68 -26.39
N ARG A 559 -11.47 -9.96 -26.09
CA ARG A 559 -11.48 -11.05 -27.09
C ARG A 559 -12.81 -11.12 -27.84
N HIS A 560 -13.93 -11.05 -27.13
CA HIS A 560 -15.25 -11.07 -27.76
C HIS A 560 -15.42 -9.89 -28.74
N SER A 561 -14.94 -8.70 -28.37
CA SER A 561 -15.02 -7.52 -29.25
C SER A 561 -14.08 -7.58 -30.45
N ILE A 562 -12.89 -8.15 -30.28
CA ILE A 562 -11.97 -8.42 -31.39
C ILE A 562 -12.63 -9.41 -32.34
N GLN A 563 -13.20 -10.51 -31.83
CA GLN A 563 -13.91 -11.50 -32.64
C GLN A 563 -15.06 -10.87 -33.41
N LYS A 564 -15.89 -10.01 -32.78
CA LYS A 564 -16.96 -9.28 -33.48
C LYS A 564 -16.44 -8.36 -34.59
N THR A 565 -15.29 -7.72 -34.39
CA THR A 565 -14.64 -6.84 -35.39
C THR A 565 -14.04 -7.67 -36.54
N LEU A 566 -13.55 -8.87 -36.25
CA LEU A 566 -13.01 -9.83 -37.22
C LEU A 566 -14.11 -10.65 -37.93
N ASP A 567 -15.25 -10.92 -37.30
CA ASP A 567 -16.38 -11.67 -37.85
C ASP A 567 -17.11 -10.92 -38.98
N THR A 568 -16.87 -9.61 -39.13
CA THR A 568 -17.16 -8.87 -40.36
C THR A 568 -16.23 -9.25 -41.54
N ASN A 569 -15.20 -10.09 -41.32
CA ASN A 569 -14.18 -10.54 -42.28
C ASN A 569 -13.66 -12.01 -42.12
N GLY A 570 -14.32 -12.88 -41.35
CA GLY A 570 -14.24 -14.35 -41.51
C GLY A 570 -13.35 -15.16 -40.55
N ASP A 571 -13.96 -16.29 -40.15
CA ASP A 571 -13.56 -17.53 -39.46
C ASP A 571 -13.18 -17.59 -37.95
N ILE A 572 -13.87 -18.53 -37.28
CA ILE A 572 -14.06 -18.77 -35.84
C ILE A 572 -12.99 -19.76 -35.30
N THR A 573 -12.60 -19.72 -34.01
CA THR A 573 -12.72 -20.83 -32.99
C THR A 573 -12.16 -20.48 -31.58
N GLU A 574 -12.88 -20.98 -30.58
CA GLU A 574 -12.88 -20.83 -29.11
C GLU A 574 -11.61 -21.33 -28.36
N VAL A 575 -11.28 -20.77 -27.17
CA VAL A 575 -10.21 -21.26 -26.24
C VAL A 575 -10.50 -20.89 -24.78
N ARG A 576 -10.21 -21.82 -23.86
CA ARG A 576 -10.32 -21.71 -22.39
C ARG A 576 -8.96 -21.49 -21.68
N GLU A 577 -9.10 -21.08 -20.42
CA GLU A 577 -8.19 -20.55 -19.39
C GLU A 577 -7.10 -21.50 -18.84
N ASN A 578 -5.97 -20.93 -18.39
CA ASN A 578 -5.32 -21.35 -17.14
C ASN A 578 -4.46 -20.25 -16.49
N ASP A 579 -4.51 -20.22 -15.16
CA ASP A 579 -3.98 -19.23 -14.22
C ASP A 579 -2.45 -19.18 -14.14
N ARG A 580 -1.89 -17.95 -14.12
CA ARG A 580 -0.97 -17.41 -13.07
C ARG A 580 -0.16 -16.19 -13.56
N PHE A 581 -0.22 -15.12 -12.75
CA PHE A 581 0.62 -13.90 -12.72
C PHE A 581 0.35 -12.80 -13.77
N TRP A 582 -0.21 -11.69 -13.27
CA TRP A 582 -0.47 -10.44 -13.99
C TRP A 582 0.58 -9.39 -13.65
N SER A 583 1.50 -9.17 -14.60
CA SER A 583 2.25 -7.91 -14.75
C SER A 583 2.43 -7.67 -16.24
N GLN A 584 1.72 -6.68 -16.79
CA GLN A 584 1.88 -6.14 -18.15
C GLN A 584 2.05 -7.19 -19.26
N CYS A 585 0.98 -7.93 -19.58
CA CYS A 585 0.94 -8.78 -20.78
C CYS A 585 -0.36 -8.59 -21.57
N VAL A 586 -0.17 -8.39 -22.88
CA VAL A 586 -1.15 -8.14 -23.94
C VAL A 586 -1.64 -9.47 -24.54
N PHE A 587 -2.92 -9.59 -24.91
CA PHE A 587 -3.46 -10.74 -25.66
C PHE A 587 -4.31 -10.29 -26.85
N SER A 588 -4.18 -10.94 -28.02
CA SER A 588 -5.20 -11.86 -28.57
C SER A 588 -4.73 -12.59 -29.86
N TYR A 589 -5.56 -13.56 -30.26
CA TYR A 589 -5.56 -14.51 -31.38
C TYR A 589 -5.19 -13.96 -32.78
N ASP A 590 -4.59 -14.83 -33.60
CA ASP A 590 -4.12 -14.65 -34.99
C ASP A 590 -3.14 -13.50 -35.27
N LEU A 591 -2.32 -13.15 -34.28
CA LEU A 591 -1.20 -12.23 -34.43
C LEU A 591 0.04 -12.94 -34.98
N SER A 592 0.59 -12.43 -36.06
CA SER A 592 1.95 -12.78 -36.51
C SER A 592 3.04 -12.32 -35.51
N SER A 593 2.74 -11.36 -34.63
CA SER A 593 3.69 -10.78 -33.66
C SER A 593 3.04 -10.18 -32.41
N LEU A 594 3.70 -10.30 -31.24
CA LEU A 594 3.35 -9.68 -29.97
C LEU A 594 4.51 -8.79 -29.49
N PHE A 595 4.19 -7.57 -29.03
CA PHE A 595 5.18 -6.65 -28.47
C PHE A 595 4.90 -6.38 -26.99
N LEU A 596 5.91 -6.58 -26.15
CA LEU A 596 5.89 -6.22 -24.73
C LEU A 596 6.52 -4.83 -24.54
N VAL A 597 5.79 -3.93 -23.87
CA VAL A 597 6.22 -2.54 -23.64
C VAL A 597 6.42 -2.32 -22.14
N LYS A 598 7.59 -1.80 -21.74
CA LYS A 598 7.93 -1.39 -20.35
C LYS A 598 7.84 -2.49 -19.27
N ALA A 599 8.00 -3.77 -19.61
CA ALA A 599 8.00 -4.86 -18.65
C ALA A 599 9.17 -4.73 -17.64
N VAL A 600 8.85 -4.70 -16.34
CA VAL A 600 9.84 -4.65 -15.24
C VAL A 600 10.78 -5.86 -15.27
N ASP A 601 10.27 -7.00 -15.75
CA ASP A 601 11.03 -8.22 -16.03
C ASP A 601 10.63 -8.74 -17.42
N PRO A 602 11.29 -8.29 -18.50
CA PRO A 602 10.92 -8.63 -19.88
C PRO A 602 10.99 -10.13 -20.16
N GLU A 603 11.87 -10.87 -19.49
CA GLU A 603 12.05 -12.30 -19.72
C GLU A 603 10.94 -13.12 -19.05
N ASN A 604 10.58 -12.81 -17.80
CA ASN A 604 9.46 -13.47 -17.14
C ASN A 604 8.11 -13.03 -17.72
N ALA A 605 7.96 -11.76 -18.13
CA ALA A 605 6.77 -11.30 -18.85
C ALA A 605 6.67 -11.99 -20.22
N ALA A 606 7.79 -12.14 -20.95
CA ALA A 606 7.83 -12.90 -22.20
C ALA A 606 7.60 -14.39 -21.99
N GLU A 607 8.02 -14.99 -20.88
CA GLU A 607 7.77 -16.38 -20.55
C GLU A 607 6.32 -16.60 -20.11
N ALA A 608 5.74 -15.70 -19.31
CA ALA A 608 4.31 -15.71 -18.97
C ALA A 608 3.46 -15.51 -20.22
N ALA A 609 3.84 -14.57 -21.08
CA ALA A 609 3.26 -14.41 -22.40
C ALA A 609 3.41 -15.70 -23.21
N ARG A 610 4.62 -16.25 -23.39
CA ARG A 610 4.87 -17.51 -24.11
C ARG A 610 4.06 -18.69 -23.57
N ARG A 611 3.91 -18.82 -22.26
CA ARG A 611 3.08 -19.85 -21.60
C ARG A 611 1.60 -19.67 -21.90
N CYS A 612 1.12 -18.44 -21.87
CA CYS A 612 -0.24 -18.15 -22.34
C CYS A 612 -0.38 -18.24 -23.88
N LEU A 613 0.74 -18.20 -24.62
CA LEU A 613 0.85 -18.31 -26.08
C LEU A 613 1.38 -19.70 -26.53
N GLU A 614 1.36 -20.74 -25.69
CA GLU A 614 1.90 -22.08 -26.03
C GLU A 614 1.25 -22.71 -27.29
N SER A 615 0.15 -22.13 -27.78
CA SER A 615 -0.56 -22.49 -29.02
C SER A 615 -0.28 -21.58 -30.23
N LEU A 616 0.45 -20.48 -30.08
CA LEU A 616 0.63 -19.45 -31.10
C LEU A 616 2.03 -19.52 -31.70
N ASN A 617 2.11 -19.77 -33.00
CA ASN A 617 3.34 -19.78 -33.79
C ASN A 617 3.86 -18.35 -34.05
N SER A 618 3.79 -17.49 -33.02
CA SER A 618 3.94 -16.03 -33.11
C SER A 618 5.29 -15.57 -32.59
N THR A 619 5.79 -14.47 -33.15
CA THR A 619 7.03 -13.84 -32.69
C THR A 619 6.76 -12.93 -31.50
N VAL A 620 7.43 -13.16 -30.37
CA VAL A 620 7.40 -12.25 -29.20
C VAL A 620 8.61 -11.34 -29.26
N ALA A 621 8.38 -10.04 -29.26
CA ALA A 621 9.39 -8.99 -29.22
C ALA A 621 9.16 -8.06 -28.03
N SER A 622 10.19 -7.33 -27.64
CA SER A 622 10.11 -6.29 -26.62
C SER A 622 10.45 -4.94 -27.24
N ALA A 623 9.83 -3.88 -26.71
CA ALA A 623 10.10 -2.50 -27.07
C ALA A 623 10.24 -1.66 -25.79
N ASP A 624 11.12 -0.67 -25.82
CA ASP A 624 11.40 0.20 -24.68
C ASP A 624 10.19 1.11 -24.36
N ASP A 625 9.42 1.46 -25.38
CA ASP A 625 8.24 2.34 -25.29
C ASP A 625 7.16 1.98 -26.33
N LEU A 626 5.97 2.56 -26.14
CA LEU A 626 4.80 2.30 -27.00
C LEU A 626 5.02 2.78 -28.44
N TRP A 627 5.73 3.90 -28.63
CA TRP A 627 6.00 4.47 -29.94
C TRP A 627 6.84 3.54 -30.81
N THR A 628 7.91 3.00 -30.23
CA THR A 628 8.80 2.03 -30.86
C THR A 628 8.05 0.75 -31.23
N ALA A 629 7.15 0.27 -30.37
CA ALA A 629 6.28 -0.86 -30.69
C ALA A 629 5.36 -0.56 -31.88
N LEU A 630 4.73 0.62 -31.90
CA LEU A 630 3.86 1.04 -33.01
C LEU A 630 4.63 1.18 -34.33
N GLN A 631 5.87 1.67 -34.33
CA GLN A 631 6.72 1.73 -35.54
C GLN A 631 7.01 0.35 -36.13
N GLN A 632 7.26 -0.63 -35.26
CA GLN A 632 7.50 -2.01 -35.67
C GLN A 632 6.21 -2.65 -36.22
N CYS A 633 5.05 -2.39 -35.59
CA CYS A 633 3.75 -2.84 -36.09
C CYS A 633 3.32 -2.16 -37.41
N ALA A 634 3.69 -0.90 -37.62
CA ALA A 634 3.30 -0.11 -38.79
C ALA A 634 4.16 -0.38 -40.04
N SER A 635 5.29 -1.08 -39.87
CA SER A 635 6.22 -1.39 -40.96
C SER A 635 5.55 -2.27 -42.04
N PRO A 636 5.86 -2.06 -43.35
CA PRO A 636 5.24 -2.82 -44.42
C PRO A 636 5.53 -4.31 -44.26
N THR A 637 4.49 -5.11 -44.06
CA THR A 637 4.61 -6.57 -44.16
C THR A 637 4.34 -6.98 -45.61
N ASP A 638 5.09 -7.95 -46.14
CA ASP A 638 4.93 -8.51 -47.50
C ASP A 638 3.55 -9.19 -47.74
N ASN A 639 2.63 -9.12 -46.78
CA ASN A 639 1.41 -9.91 -46.72
C ASN A 639 0.19 -9.10 -47.20
N LYS A 640 -0.71 -9.74 -47.97
CA LYS A 640 -1.90 -9.11 -48.58
C LYS A 640 -3.02 -8.77 -47.57
N SER A 641 -2.90 -9.19 -46.32
CA SER A 641 -3.88 -8.89 -45.25
C SER A 641 -3.48 -7.63 -44.47
N LYS A 642 -4.45 -6.76 -44.17
CA LYS A 642 -4.24 -5.62 -43.27
C LYS A 642 -4.25 -6.13 -41.82
N PRO A 643 -3.16 -6.02 -41.04
CA PRO A 643 -3.16 -6.44 -39.65
C PRO A 643 -4.01 -5.48 -38.79
N LEU A 644 -4.71 -6.05 -37.80
CA LEU A 644 -5.37 -5.31 -36.72
C LEU A 644 -4.37 -5.13 -35.57
N ILE A 645 -4.17 -3.90 -35.11
CA ILE A 645 -3.34 -3.60 -33.95
C ILE A 645 -4.23 -3.56 -32.70
N VAL A 646 -3.77 -4.13 -31.58
CA VAL A 646 -4.48 -4.07 -30.30
C VAL A 646 -3.50 -3.54 -29.24
N VAL A 647 -3.86 -2.43 -28.60
CA VAL A 647 -3.12 -1.84 -27.49
C VAL A 647 -3.92 -2.10 -26.21
N CYS A 648 -3.43 -3.01 -25.36
CA CYS A 648 -4.10 -3.36 -24.10
C CYS A 648 -3.14 -3.66 -22.94
N GLY A 649 -3.66 -4.09 -21.79
CA GLY A 649 -2.86 -4.46 -20.61
C GLY A 649 -2.90 -3.43 -19.48
N SER A 650 -3.30 -2.18 -19.75
CA SER A 650 -3.51 -1.15 -18.73
C SER A 650 -4.14 0.12 -19.31
N LEU A 651 -4.97 0.80 -18.53
CA LEU A 651 -5.44 2.16 -18.83
C LEU A 651 -4.33 3.21 -18.91
N TYR A 652 -3.20 2.98 -18.23
CA TYR A 652 -2.05 3.86 -18.34
C TYR A 652 -1.38 3.76 -19.72
N LEU A 653 -1.41 2.58 -20.34
CA LEU A 653 -0.91 2.39 -21.70
C LEU A 653 -1.87 3.03 -22.72
N THR A 654 -3.18 2.95 -22.48
CA THR A 654 -4.15 3.65 -23.34
C THR A 654 -3.99 5.17 -23.26
N ARG A 655 -3.67 5.69 -22.07
CA ARG A 655 -3.33 7.11 -21.88
C ARG A 655 -2.07 7.51 -22.63
N GLU A 656 -1.02 6.71 -22.58
CA GLU A 656 0.22 6.97 -23.32
C GLU A 656 -0.05 7.07 -24.84
N TYR A 657 -0.90 6.19 -25.38
CA TYR A 657 -1.36 6.29 -26.76
C TYR A 657 -2.05 7.63 -27.07
N LEU A 658 -2.98 8.08 -26.22
CA LEU A 658 -3.69 9.34 -26.43
C LEU A 658 -2.78 10.57 -26.38
N LEU A 659 -1.76 10.55 -25.51
CA LEU A 659 -0.77 11.63 -25.43
C LEU A 659 0.12 11.68 -26.69
N LEU A 660 0.47 10.53 -27.27
CA LEU A 660 1.21 10.47 -28.53
C LEU A 660 0.45 11.13 -29.69
N LEU A 661 -0.88 11.02 -29.73
CA LEU A 661 -1.71 11.69 -30.74
C LEU A 661 -1.65 13.22 -30.64
N ASP A 662 -1.31 13.76 -29.47
CA ASP A 662 -1.26 15.21 -29.23
C ASP A 662 0.08 15.80 -29.62
N GLU A 663 1.16 15.05 -29.42
CA GLU A 663 2.51 15.45 -29.84
C GLU A 663 2.63 15.53 -31.37
N GLU A 664 1.93 14.68 -32.13
CA GLU A 664 1.87 14.77 -33.61
C GLU A 664 1.03 15.97 -34.14
N GLN A 665 0.19 16.60 -33.31
CA GLN A 665 -0.61 17.77 -33.71
C GLN A 665 0.08 19.11 -33.48
N LEU A 666 1.27 19.13 -32.86
CA LEU A 666 2.10 20.33 -32.80
C LEU A 666 2.81 20.52 -34.14
N PRO A 667 2.57 21.61 -34.88
CA PRO A 667 3.39 21.91 -36.05
C PRO A 667 4.83 22.14 -35.59
N SER A 668 5.75 21.39 -36.21
CA SER A 668 7.21 21.43 -36.04
C SER A 668 7.81 22.83 -36.02
#